data_AF-A0A969NIW6-F1
#
_entry.id   AF-A0A969NIW6-F1
#
_cell.length_a   1.000
_cell.length_b   1.000
_cell.length_c   1.000
_cell.angle_alpha   90.00
_cell.angle_beta   90.00
_cell.angle_gamma   90.00
#
_symmetry.space_group_name_H-M   'P 1'
#
loop_
_entity.id
_entity.type
_entity.pdbx_description
1 polymer ?
#
loop_
_entity_poly.entity_id
_entity_poly.type
_entity_poly.pdbx_seq_one_letter_code
_entity_poly.pdbx_strand_id
1 'polypeptide(L)'
;MGINYNSAVDFTDNDNNWTAAEHNNSAKDNAALDAHWGAEKVWDYWASEHGRNSFNNSGATIKSYVHFDLVEYGYPNQDNAFWNGSVMTYGDGTSFQPLTCIDVVAHEIGHAITTYTCDLTYSYESGAMNEGFSDIWAAAVEYYADPSKSLWLIGEEIGGPIRSMSNPNDYSQPDTYLGTNWYTGSGDNGGVHYNSGVLNHWFYILSVGKSGTNDNGDSFNVTGIGIDKAAAIAYRMESVYLSSNSQYADARTAAIQSAEDLYGAASNEVIQTTNAMYAVGIGSEYGNTSYCTSKGNNSSYEWIASVGIGSFTNTSGAAGYTNFTGQTINLQAGQSYGVSLTPGFGSSSYNEYWKIWIDLNGDGDFSDANELVFDAGSLSNTTVSGTLTVPSVAEITTRLRVSMKYNGAQTECESFSYGEVEDYTVAITTGGGDTEDPTAPTNLAASNVTQTSCVLNWTASTDNVGVTGYDVYRNSSLYFSVTGTTATVTGLTASTTYSFYVIAKDAAGNTSTASSSINVTTLDPASECTSTVSSFPYSESFESGLGLWTQDTGDNLNWTRDASGTPSSGTGPSAASDGTYYMYIESSTSGTGFPSKTAGLTSPCFAIPTDVNPSVSFDYHMYGTAMGTLELRAKPEGGSWSTIWSKSGNQGNSWYSASVSLASYAGGNVQLKFFGTTGTNYTSDITIDNVEVTLGSTGGCTDVVLTIKLDNYPEETSWTIKDNGGATVASGGTYGSQPDGSTITVTNCLEDGCYTFTINDSYGDGIAAAMEVVTIVL
;
A
#
# COMPACT_ATOMS: atom_id res chain seq x y z
N MET A 1 -7.15 -32.15 -14.19
CA MET A 1 -8.26 -31.60 -13.38
C MET A 1 -8.45 -32.43 -12.11
N GLY A 2 -8.89 -31.80 -11.04
CA GLY A 2 -9.25 -32.43 -9.77
C GLY A 2 -9.89 -31.43 -8.81
N ILE A 3 -10.41 -31.94 -7.67
CA ILE A 3 -11.18 -31.13 -6.69
C ILE A 3 -10.46 -30.84 -5.37
N ASN A 4 -9.28 -31.43 -5.15
CA ASN A 4 -8.59 -31.37 -3.85
C ASN A 4 -7.37 -30.44 -3.91
N TYR A 5 -7.49 -29.28 -3.26
CA TYR A 5 -6.43 -28.28 -3.17
C TYR A 5 -5.13 -28.81 -2.55
N ASN A 6 -5.19 -29.80 -1.64
CA ASN A 6 -3.99 -30.38 -1.01
C ASN A 6 -3.21 -31.32 -1.92
N SER A 7 -3.82 -31.77 -3.02
CA SER A 7 -3.16 -32.58 -4.05
C SER A 7 -2.78 -31.77 -5.28
N ALA A 8 -3.05 -30.48 -5.29
CA ALA A 8 -2.59 -29.59 -6.35
C ALA A 8 -1.06 -29.53 -6.34
N VAL A 9 -0.51 -29.34 -7.53
CA VAL A 9 0.91 -29.14 -7.75
C VAL A 9 1.11 -27.78 -8.38
N ASP A 10 2.24 -27.15 -8.07
CA ASP A 10 2.62 -25.91 -8.73
C ASP A 10 2.90 -26.18 -10.22
N PHE A 11 2.57 -25.20 -11.05
CA PHE A 11 3.05 -25.18 -12.43
C PHE A 11 4.56 -24.91 -12.38
N THR A 12 5.34 -25.86 -12.88
CA THR A 12 6.80 -25.77 -12.92
C THR A 12 7.26 -25.84 -14.37
N ASP A 13 8.22 -24.99 -14.71
CA ASP A 13 8.91 -25.02 -15.99
C ASP A 13 10.42 -25.17 -15.75
N ASN A 14 11.10 -25.90 -16.65
CA ASN A 14 12.48 -26.35 -16.39
C ASN A 14 13.53 -25.27 -16.65
N ASP A 15 13.25 -24.32 -17.54
CA ASP A 15 14.18 -23.28 -17.96
C ASP A 15 13.61 -21.85 -17.84
N ASN A 16 12.38 -21.76 -17.32
CA ASN A 16 11.58 -20.54 -17.20
C ASN A 16 11.32 -19.85 -18.55
N ASN A 17 11.35 -20.61 -19.64
CA ASN A 17 11.05 -20.16 -20.99
C ASN A 17 9.74 -20.79 -21.47
N TRP A 18 8.62 -20.22 -21.01
CA TRP A 18 7.26 -20.67 -21.34
C TRP A 18 6.93 -20.42 -22.81
N THR A 19 7.19 -21.41 -23.66
CA THR A 19 6.84 -21.36 -25.08
C THR A 19 5.37 -21.71 -25.31
N ALA A 20 4.81 -21.23 -26.42
CA ALA A 20 3.43 -21.57 -26.81
C ALA A 20 3.18 -23.09 -26.91
N ALA A 21 4.21 -23.91 -27.17
CA ALA A 21 4.03 -25.36 -27.18
C ALA A 21 3.84 -25.96 -25.78
N GLU A 22 4.42 -25.33 -24.75
CA GLU A 22 4.30 -25.74 -23.35
C GLU A 22 2.95 -25.32 -22.77
N HIS A 23 2.53 -24.08 -22.98
CA HIS A 23 1.31 -23.56 -22.33
C HIS A 23 0.06 -23.60 -23.23
N ASN A 24 0.18 -23.40 -24.55
CA ASN A 24 -0.95 -23.44 -25.48
C ASN A 24 -1.19 -24.86 -26.02
N ASN A 25 -1.44 -25.78 -25.09
CA ASN A 25 -1.56 -27.20 -25.34
C ASN A 25 -3.02 -27.68 -25.19
N SER A 26 -3.25 -28.98 -25.37
CA SER A 26 -4.60 -29.58 -25.27
C SER A 26 -5.20 -29.54 -23.86
N ALA A 27 -4.38 -29.35 -22.82
CA ALA A 27 -4.83 -29.17 -21.44
C ALA A 27 -5.20 -27.71 -21.12
N LYS A 28 -4.90 -26.77 -22.03
CA LYS A 28 -5.15 -25.33 -21.89
C LYS A 28 -4.35 -24.67 -20.76
N ASP A 29 -3.09 -25.07 -20.58
CA ASP A 29 -2.20 -24.57 -19.52
C ASP A 29 -1.94 -23.05 -19.58
N ASN A 30 -2.30 -22.37 -20.67
CA ASN A 30 -2.41 -20.90 -20.74
C ASN A 30 -3.16 -20.32 -19.54
N ALA A 31 -4.17 -21.04 -19.04
CA ALA A 31 -4.98 -20.61 -17.90
C ALA A 31 -4.12 -20.34 -16.64
N ALA A 32 -3.06 -21.12 -16.44
CA ALA A 32 -2.14 -20.91 -15.33
C ALA A 32 -1.35 -19.60 -15.48
N LEU A 33 -0.91 -19.28 -16.69
CA LEU A 33 -0.19 -18.04 -16.99
C LEU A 33 -1.11 -16.83 -16.82
N ASP A 34 -2.33 -16.90 -17.35
CA ASP A 34 -3.30 -15.81 -17.25
C ASP A 34 -3.72 -15.56 -15.79
N ALA A 35 -3.98 -16.62 -15.02
CA ALA A 35 -4.32 -16.51 -13.61
C ALA A 35 -3.16 -15.97 -12.76
N HIS A 36 -1.92 -16.36 -13.06
CA HIS A 36 -0.73 -15.88 -12.36
C HIS A 36 -0.45 -14.40 -12.67
N TRP A 37 -0.48 -14.03 -13.95
CA TRP A 37 -0.28 -12.65 -14.39
C TRP A 37 -1.43 -11.73 -13.92
N GLY A 38 -2.68 -12.17 -14.00
CA GLY A 38 -3.82 -11.43 -13.48
C GLY A 38 -3.69 -11.17 -11.97
N ALA A 39 -3.28 -12.18 -11.19
CA ALA A 39 -3.03 -12.02 -9.77
C ALA A 39 -1.90 -11.02 -9.46
N GLU A 40 -0.83 -11.02 -10.27
CA GLU A 40 0.24 -10.01 -10.19
C GLU A 40 -0.31 -8.61 -10.45
N LYS A 41 -1.09 -8.41 -11.52
CA LYS A 41 -1.65 -7.09 -11.87
C LYS A 41 -2.63 -6.58 -10.82
N VAL A 42 -3.43 -7.44 -10.23
CA VAL A 42 -4.28 -7.08 -9.10
C VAL A 42 -3.40 -6.64 -7.92
N TRP A 43 -2.36 -7.39 -7.58
CA TRP A 43 -1.46 -7.00 -6.48
C TRP A 43 -0.79 -5.64 -6.73
N ASP A 44 -0.27 -5.42 -7.93
CA ASP A 44 0.35 -4.15 -8.34
C ASP A 44 -0.61 -2.97 -8.21
N TYR A 45 -1.82 -3.12 -8.77
CA TYR A 45 -2.87 -2.10 -8.72
C TYR A 45 -3.22 -1.70 -7.27
N TRP A 46 -3.45 -2.70 -6.41
CA TRP A 46 -3.80 -2.43 -5.02
C TRP A 46 -2.66 -1.77 -4.24
N ALA A 47 -1.42 -2.16 -4.51
CA ALA A 47 -0.25 -1.57 -3.90
C ALA A 47 -0.02 -0.12 -4.38
N SER A 48 -0.17 0.16 -5.69
CA SER A 48 0.11 1.48 -6.27
C SER A 48 -1.01 2.48 -6.07
N GLU A 49 -2.26 2.09 -6.32
CA GLU A 49 -3.40 3.01 -6.36
C GLU A 49 -4.01 3.23 -4.97
N HIS A 50 -3.97 2.20 -4.12
CA HIS A 50 -4.66 2.21 -2.82
C HIS A 50 -3.73 2.03 -1.63
N GLY A 51 -2.43 1.80 -1.85
CA GLY A 51 -1.46 1.53 -0.78
C GLY A 51 -1.78 0.28 0.05
N ARG A 52 -2.54 -0.67 -0.52
CA ARG A 52 -3.02 -1.87 0.16
C ARG A 52 -2.08 -3.05 -0.10
N ASN A 53 -1.59 -3.69 0.96
CA ASN A 53 -0.70 -4.85 0.84
C ASN A 53 -1.48 -6.16 0.72
N SER A 54 -1.79 -6.58 -0.52
CA SER A 54 -2.61 -7.77 -0.85
C SER A 54 -4.06 -7.68 -0.32
N PHE A 55 -4.88 -8.71 -0.59
CA PHE A 55 -6.32 -8.69 -0.31
C PHE A 55 -6.66 -8.48 1.18
N ASN A 56 -5.78 -8.88 2.12
CA ASN A 56 -5.99 -8.72 3.56
C ASN A 56 -5.26 -7.51 4.18
N ASN A 57 -4.62 -6.67 3.35
CA ASN A 57 -3.76 -5.57 3.78
C ASN A 57 -2.60 -5.97 4.73
N SER A 58 -2.15 -7.21 4.67
CA SER A 58 -1.06 -7.76 5.50
C SER A 58 -0.18 -8.74 4.72
N GLY A 59 -0.14 -8.63 3.39
CA GLY A 59 0.73 -9.43 2.53
C GLY A 59 0.33 -10.89 2.42
N ALA A 60 -0.98 -11.20 2.49
CA ALA A 60 -1.44 -12.55 2.21
C ALA A 60 -1.01 -13.03 0.81
N THR A 61 -0.61 -14.30 0.73
CA THR A 61 -0.30 -14.95 -0.54
C THR A 61 -1.59 -15.16 -1.33
N ILE A 62 -1.60 -14.68 -2.58
CA ILE A 62 -2.68 -14.89 -3.55
C ILE A 62 -2.46 -16.27 -4.18
N LYS A 63 -3.43 -17.19 -4.01
CA LYS A 63 -3.36 -18.56 -4.54
C LYS A 63 -4.47 -18.81 -5.53
N SER A 64 -4.09 -19.11 -6.77
CA SER A 64 -4.98 -19.37 -7.89
C SER A 64 -4.91 -20.84 -8.30
N TYR A 65 -6.04 -21.52 -8.33
CA TYR A 65 -6.14 -22.92 -8.76
C TYR A 65 -6.89 -23.01 -10.08
N VAL A 66 -6.19 -23.44 -11.13
CA VAL A 66 -6.75 -23.66 -12.47
C VAL A 66 -6.95 -25.15 -12.73
N HIS A 67 -7.65 -25.50 -13.82
CA HIS A 67 -8.04 -26.89 -14.12
C HIS A 67 -8.83 -27.54 -12.98
N PHE A 68 -9.61 -26.75 -12.25
CA PHE A 68 -10.42 -27.27 -11.17
C PHE A 68 -11.66 -27.98 -11.75
N ASP A 69 -11.95 -29.19 -11.29
CA ASP A 69 -13.10 -29.94 -11.80
C ASP A 69 -14.39 -29.49 -11.09
N LEU A 70 -15.05 -28.48 -11.63
CA LEU A 70 -16.27 -27.92 -11.04
C LEU A 70 -17.43 -28.92 -11.07
N VAL A 71 -17.50 -29.77 -12.09
CA VAL A 71 -18.56 -30.79 -12.20
C VAL A 71 -18.43 -31.82 -11.10
N GLU A 72 -17.21 -32.32 -10.87
CA GLU A 72 -16.95 -33.23 -9.74
C GLU A 72 -17.17 -32.53 -8.39
N TYR A 73 -16.89 -31.22 -8.30
CA TYR A 73 -17.12 -30.42 -7.10
C TYR A 73 -18.61 -30.12 -6.82
N GLY A 74 -19.49 -30.30 -7.82
CA GLY A 74 -20.95 -30.20 -7.66
C GLY A 74 -21.63 -29.13 -8.49
N TYR A 75 -20.92 -28.43 -9.37
CA TYR A 75 -21.49 -27.49 -10.34
C TYR A 75 -22.06 -28.24 -11.57
N PRO A 76 -23.00 -27.62 -12.31
CA PRO A 76 -23.60 -28.26 -13.48
C PRO A 76 -22.66 -28.38 -14.70
N ASN A 77 -21.60 -27.58 -14.77
CA ASN A 77 -20.64 -27.52 -15.88
C ASN A 77 -19.31 -26.88 -15.39
N GLN A 78 -18.35 -26.68 -16.30
CA GLN A 78 -17.07 -26.01 -16.02
C GLN A 78 -17.12 -24.48 -16.20
N ASP A 79 -18.31 -23.88 -16.34
CA ASP A 79 -18.51 -22.46 -16.65
C ASP A 79 -18.58 -21.62 -15.36
N ASN A 80 -17.56 -21.68 -14.49
CA ASN A 80 -17.51 -20.84 -13.29
C ASN A 80 -16.09 -20.55 -12.77
N ALA A 81 -15.98 -19.49 -11.97
CA ALA A 81 -14.84 -19.17 -11.12
C ALA A 81 -15.38 -18.73 -9.75
N PHE A 82 -14.57 -18.84 -8.68
CA PHE A 82 -14.99 -18.37 -7.36
C PHE A 82 -13.82 -18.15 -6.38
N TRP A 83 -13.98 -17.16 -5.51
CA TRP A 83 -13.32 -17.07 -4.20
C TRP A 83 -14.06 -17.90 -3.14
N ASN A 84 -13.33 -18.74 -2.40
CA ASN A 84 -13.93 -19.61 -1.37
C ASN A 84 -13.71 -19.16 0.08
N GLY A 85 -13.23 -17.94 0.30
CA GLY A 85 -12.80 -17.44 1.61
C GLY A 85 -11.31 -17.62 1.89
N SER A 86 -10.55 -18.31 1.01
CA SER A 86 -9.11 -18.55 1.18
C SER A 86 -8.32 -18.52 -0.13
N VAL A 87 -8.87 -19.05 -1.22
CA VAL A 87 -8.18 -19.19 -2.52
C VAL A 87 -9.13 -18.91 -3.68
N MET A 88 -8.59 -18.54 -4.84
CA MET A 88 -9.36 -18.39 -6.09
C MET A 88 -9.32 -19.70 -6.87
N THR A 89 -10.45 -20.04 -7.48
CA THR A 89 -10.65 -21.30 -8.19
C THR A 89 -11.27 -21.03 -9.55
N TYR A 90 -10.69 -21.62 -10.61
CA TYR A 90 -11.07 -21.37 -11.98
C TYR A 90 -11.38 -22.68 -12.73
N GLY A 91 -12.55 -22.74 -13.36
CA GLY A 91 -12.91 -23.81 -14.29
C GLY A 91 -12.33 -23.60 -15.69
N ASP A 92 -12.24 -24.69 -16.44
CA ASP A 92 -11.68 -24.68 -17.82
C ASP A 92 -12.68 -24.27 -18.90
N GLY A 93 -13.92 -23.95 -18.50
CA GLY A 93 -15.03 -23.63 -19.39
C GLY A 93 -15.59 -24.86 -20.12
N THR A 94 -16.91 -24.91 -20.24
CA THR A 94 -17.67 -25.82 -21.11
C THR A 94 -18.21 -25.06 -22.32
N SER A 95 -18.93 -23.97 -22.07
CA SER A 95 -19.43 -23.03 -23.07
C SER A 95 -18.45 -21.86 -23.25
N PHE A 96 -17.63 -21.61 -22.22
CA PHE A 96 -16.57 -20.61 -22.21
C PHE A 96 -15.18 -21.23 -22.43
N GLN A 97 -14.19 -20.37 -22.61
CA GLN A 97 -12.77 -20.67 -22.42
C GLN A 97 -12.45 -20.75 -20.91
N PRO A 98 -11.23 -21.18 -20.50
CA PRO A 98 -10.84 -21.13 -19.09
C PRO A 98 -11.06 -19.74 -18.51
N LEU A 99 -11.65 -19.67 -17.32
CA LEU A 99 -12.16 -18.42 -16.75
C LEU A 99 -11.06 -17.62 -16.05
N THR A 100 -9.97 -17.35 -16.76
CA THR A 100 -8.74 -16.76 -16.21
C THR A 100 -8.36 -15.44 -16.88
N CYS A 101 -9.24 -14.84 -17.68
CA CYS A 101 -9.03 -13.48 -18.19
C CYS A 101 -8.95 -12.46 -17.04
N ILE A 102 -8.29 -11.33 -17.30
CA ILE A 102 -7.84 -10.42 -16.25
C ILE A 102 -8.98 -9.87 -15.40
N ASP A 103 -10.10 -9.49 -16.02
CA ASP A 103 -11.27 -8.97 -15.35
C ASP A 103 -11.94 -10.04 -14.47
N VAL A 104 -12.02 -11.30 -14.90
CA VAL A 104 -12.50 -12.42 -14.07
C VAL A 104 -11.54 -12.68 -12.90
N VAL A 105 -10.22 -12.69 -13.13
CA VAL A 105 -9.23 -12.87 -12.05
C VAL A 105 -9.33 -11.75 -11.03
N ALA A 106 -9.47 -10.50 -11.49
CA ALA A 106 -9.64 -9.33 -10.66
C ALA A 106 -10.99 -9.33 -9.91
N HIS A 107 -12.07 -9.81 -10.54
CA HIS A 107 -13.36 -10.02 -9.90
C HIS A 107 -13.26 -11.00 -8.73
N GLU A 108 -12.65 -12.17 -8.93
CA GLU A 108 -12.51 -13.16 -7.86
C GLU A 108 -11.67 -12.65 -6.68
N ILE A 109 -10.60 -11.91 -6.96
CA ILE A 109 -9.80 -11.29 -5.89
C ILE A 109 -10.57 -10.11 -5.26
N GLY A 110 -11.44 -9.44 -6.03
CA GLY A 110 -12.40 -8.43 -5.55
C GLY A 110 -13.24 -8.95 -4.39
N HIS A 111 -13.80 -10.15 -4.49
CA HIS A 111 -14.50 -10.80 -3.37
C HIS A 111 -13.61 -10.98 -2.13
N ALA A 112 -12.33 -11.33 -2.33
CA ALA A 112 -11.38 -11.43 -1.23
C ALA A 112 -11.14 -10.06 -0.59
N ILE A 113 -11.05 -8.98 -1.36
CA ILE A 113 -10.92 -7.63 -0.82
C ILE A 113 -12.16 -7.26 0.00
N THR A 114 -13.36 -7.45 -0.54
CA THR A 114 -14.63 -7.21 0.17
C THR A 114 -14.70 -7.99 1.48
N THR A 115 -14.24 -9.25 1.49
CA THR A 115 -14.17 -10.10 2.71
C THR A 115 -13.30 -9.46 3.81
N TYR A 116 -12.21 -8.77 3.44
CA TYR A 116 -11.26 -8.14 4.36
C TYR A 116 -11.41 -6.62 4.46
N THR A 117 -12.57 -6.08 4.05
CA THR A 117 -12.99 -4.69 4.24
C THR A 117 -14.34 -4.63 4.94
N CYS A 118 -15.44 -4.55 4.19
CA CYS A 118 -16.79 -4.39 4.71
C CYS A 118 -17.53 -5.72 4.96
N ASP A 119 -17.00 -6.85 4.50
CA ASP A 119 -17.55 -8.20 4.69
C ASP A 119 -19.03 -8.32 4.28
N LEU A 120 -19.37 -7.73 3.12
CA LEU A 120 -20.75 -7.71 2.61
C LEU A 120 -21.33 -9.12 2.51
N THR A 121 -22.43 -9.35 3.24
CA THR A 121 -23.13 -10.63 3.25
C THR A 121 -23.58 -10.98 1.85
N TYR A 122 -23.19 -12.16 1.35
CA TYR A 122 -23.47 -12.61 -0.02
C TYR A 122 -24.93 -13.05 -0.21
N SER A 123 -25.87 -12.11 -0.03
CA SER A 123 -27.31 -12.30 -0.24
C SER A 123 -28.04 -10.97 -0.44
N TYR A 124 -29.10 -10.95 -1.26
CA TYR A 124 -29.93 -9.77 -1.55
C TYR A 124 -29.09 -8.54 -1.92
N GLU A 125 -29.41 -7.32 -1.44
CA GLU A 125 -28.69 -6.12 -1.86
C GLU A 125 -27.24 -6.10 -1.39
N SER A 126 -26.93 -6.58 -0.17
CA SER A 126 -25.53 -6.64 0.30
C SER A 126 -24.70 -7.56 -0.61
N GLY A 127 -25.27 -8.68 -1.06
CA GLY A 127 -24.59 -9.57 -2.00
C GLY A 127 -24.51 -8.99 -3.41
N ALA A 128 -25.54 -8.28 -3.85
CA ALA A 128 -25.52 -7.56 -5.13
C ALA A 128 -24.44 -6.48 -5.17
N MET A 129 -24.20 -5.79 -4.05
CA MET A 129 -23.09 -4.86 -3.92
C MET A 129 -21.74 -5.57 -3.86
N ASN A 130 -21.64 -6.74 -3.21
CA ASN A 130 -20.42 -7.56 -3.20
C ASN A 130 -20.00 -7.95 -4.64
N GLU A 131 -20.96 -8.42 -5.44
CA GLU A 131 -20.80 -8.65 -6.88
C GLU A 131 -20.42 -7.37 -7.64
N GLY A 132 -21.12 -6.27 -7.35
CA GLY A 132 -20.90 -5.00 -8.04
C GLY A 132 -19.51 -4.41 -7.76
N PHE A 133 -19.00 -4.50 -6.52
CA PHE A 133 -17.64 -4.10 -6.22
C PHE A 133 -16.60 -4.98 -6.91
N SER A 134 -16.85 -6.29 -6.99
CA SER A 134 -15.95 -7.20 -7.70
C SER A 134 -15.89 -6.88 -9.20
N ASP A 135 -17.01 -6.50 -9.83
CA ASP A 135 -17.03 -5.96 -11.21
C ASP A 135 -16.34 -4.59 -11.34
N ILE A 136 -16.48 -3.71 -10.34
CA ILE A 136 -15.73 -2.44 -10.29
C ILE A 136 -14.22 -2.69 -10.26
N TRP A 137 -13.77 -3.63 -9.44
CA TRP A 137 -12.36 -4.01 -9.35
C TRP A 137 -11.87 -4.69 -10.62
N ALA A 138 -12.71 -5.50 -11.26
CA ALA A 138 -12.44 -6.05 -12.58
C ALA A 138 -12.14 -4.94 -13.61
N ALA A 139 -13.03 -3.96 -13.75
CA ALA A 139 -12.87 -2.85 -14.68
C ALA A 139 -11.65 -1.96 -14.35
N ALA A 140 -11.43 -1.66 -13.07
CA ALA A 140 -10.35 -0.79 -12.63
C ALA A 140 -8.96 -1.43 -12.81
N VAL A 141 -8.82 -2.72 -12.46
CA VAL A 141 -7.57 -3.47 -12.66
C VAL A 141 -7.32 -3.71 -14.14
N GLU A 142 -8.35 -4.02 -14.93
CA GLU A 142 -8.20 -4.17 -16.36
C GLU A 142 -7.75 -2.86 -17.02
N TYR A 143 -8.33 -1.72 -16.63
CA TYR A 143 -7.89 -0.40 -17.08
C TYR A 143 -6.43 -0.13 -16.72
N TYR A 144 -6.02 -0.49 -15.50
CA TYR A 144 -4.64 -0.33 -15.03
C TYR A 144 -3.65 -1.18 -15.82
N ALA A 145 -4.00 -2.44 -16.08
CA ALA A 145 -3.12 -3.38 -16.76
C ALA A 145 -3.05 -3.16 -18.28
N ASP A 146 -4.20 -2.89 -18.91
CA ASP A 146 -4.32 -2.61 -20.34
C ASP A 146 -5.56 -1.76 -20.65
N PRO A 147 -5.42 -0.42 -20.74
CA PRO A 147 -6.54 0.49 -21.00
C PRO A 147 -7.12 0.37 -22.42
N SER A 148 -6.56 -0.49 -23.28
CA SER A 148 -7.08 -0.75 -24.63
C SER A 148 -8.18 -1.82 -24.69
N LYS A 149 -8.41 -2.54 -23.58
CA LYS A 149 -9.44 -3.59 -23.45
C LYS A 149 -10.86 -3.04 -23.32
N SER A 150 -11.85 -3.92 -23.32
CA SER A 150 -13.28 -3.56 -23.28
C SER A 150 -13.79 -3.40 -21.85
N LEU A 151 -13.24 -2.41 -21.13
CA LEU A 151 -13.35 -2.16 -19.69
C LEU A 151 -14.75 -2.23 -19.03
N TRP A 152 -15.83 -2.08 -19.81
CA TRP A 152 -17.20 -2.00 -19.31
C TRP A 152 -18.03 -3.24 -19.60
N LEU A 153 -17.38 -4.29 -20.08
CA LEU A 153 -17.90 -5.64 -20.18
C LEU A 153 -17.19 -6.50 -19.14
N ILE A 154 -17.86 -7.56 -18.69
CA ILE A 154 -17.26 -8.56 -17.80
C ILE A 154 -17.30 -9.90 -18.52
N GLY A 155 -16.14 -10.56 -18.61
CA GLY A 155 -15.93 -11.88 -19.20
C GLY A 155 -15.98 -11.90 -20.73
N GLU A 156 -15.75 -10.80 -21.44
CA GLU A 156 -15.82 -10.83 -22.91
C GLU A 156 -14.73 -11.73 -23.53
N GLU A 157 -13.59 -11.89 -22.86
CA GLU A 157 -12.45 -12.67 -23.35
C GLU A 157 -12.58 -14.18 -23.10
N ILE A 158 -13.56 -14.63 -22.30
CA ILE A 158 -13.83 -16.06 -22.09
C ILE A 158 -14.77 -16.66 -23.14
N GLY A 159 -15.09 -15.92 -24.21
CA GLY A 159 -15.96 -16.37 -25.30
C GLY A 159 -17.29 -15.62 -25.39
N GLY A 160 -17.52 -14.64 -24.53
CA GLY A 160 -18.61 -13.69 -24.63
C GLY A 160 -18.92 -13.04 -23.28
N PRO A 161 -19.24 -11.73 -23.26
CA PRO A 161 -19.51 -11.02 -22.02
C PRO A 161 -20.73 -11.60 -21.30
N ILE A 162 -20.63 -11.68 -19.98
CA ILE A 162 -21.71 -12.13 -19.09
C ILE A 162 -22.49 -10.95 -18.50
N ARG A 163 -21.86 -9.77 -18.41
CA ARG A 163 -22.45 -8.53 -17.88
C ARG A 163 -21.95 -7.31 -18.65
N SER A 164 -22.68 -6.21 -18.52
CA SER A 164 -22.24 -4.89 -18.98
C SER A 164 -22.44 -3.85 -17.89
N MET A 165 -21.38 -3.12 -17.55
CA MET A 165 -21.47 -1.99 -16.63
C MET A 165 -22.03 -0.74 -17.31
N SER A 166 -21.78 -0.58 -18.61
CA SER A 166 -22.26 0.57 -19.39
C SER A 166 -23.73 0.48 -19.81
N ASN A 167 -24.25 -0.74 -19.97
CA ASN A 167 -25.67 -0.99 -20.22
C ASN A 167 -26.14 -2.36 -19.66
N PRO A 168 -26.35 -2.47 -18.34
CA PRO A 168 -26.76 -3.73 -17.68
C PRO A 168 -28.01 -4.40 -18.29
N ASN A 169 -28.93 -3.60 -18.83
CA ASN A 169 -30.16 -4.08 -19.43
C ASN A 169 -29.93 -5.02 -20.63
N ASP A 170 -28.80 -4.90 -21.35
CA ASP A 170 -28.45 -5.80 -22.46
C ASP A 170 -28.22 -7.25 -22.01
N TYR A 171 -27.95 -7.44 -20.70
CA TYR A 171 -27.68 -8.73 -20.07
C TYR A 171 -28.73 -9.09 -19.01
N SER A 172 -29.94 -8.50 -19.11
CA SER A 172 -31.05 -8.75 -18.19
C SER A 172 -30.75 -8.39 -16.72
N GLN A 173 -29.92 -7.37 -16.51
CA GLN A 173 -29.62 -6.79 -15.19
C GLN A 173 -30.20 -5.36 -15.11
N PRO A 174 -30.69 -4.91 -13.95
CA PRO A 174 -31.16 -3.54 -13.77
C PRO A 174 -30.01 -2.53 -13.83
N ASP A 175 -30.25 -1.40 -14.49
CA ASP A 175 -29.38 -0.21 -14.44
C ASP A 175 -29.93 0.87 -13.50
N THR A 176 -31.16 0.69 -13.00
CA THR A 176 -31.87 1.57 -12.07
C THR A 176 -32.41 0.75 -10.89
N TYR A 177 -32.26 1.26 -9.66
CA TYR A 177 -32.76 0.65 -8.44
C TYR A 177 -34.29 0.44 -8.50
N LEU A 178 -34.73 -0.80 -8.26
CA LEU A 178 -36.13 -1.25 -8.43
C LEU A 178 -36.71 -1.04 -9.84
N GLY A 179 -35.86 -0.82 -10.83
CA GLY A 179 -36.23 -0.54 -12.22
C GLY A 179 -36.46 -1.78 -13.08
N THR A 180 -36.29 -1.61 -14.39
CA THR A 180 -36.37 -2.67 -15.38
C THR A 180 -35.37 -3.77 -15.03
N ASN A 181 -35.76 -5.04 -15.20
CA ASN A 181 -34.95 -6.22 -14.86
C ASN A 181 -34.60 -6.42 -13.37
N TRP A 182 -35.12 -5.61 -12.44
CA TRP A 182 -34.89 -5.81 -11.01
C TRP A 182 -35.35 -7.19 -10.52
N TYR A 183 -34.46 -7.92 -9.85
CA TYR A 183 -34.74 -9.26 -9.36
C TYR A 183 -35.30 -9.24 -7.93
N THR A 184 -36.42 -9.94 -7.72
CA THR A 184 -37.14 -10.01 -6.42
C THR A 184 -37.26 -11.42 -5.84
N GLY A 185 -36.71 -12.42 -6.53
CA GLY A 185 -36.78 -13.83 -6.11
C GLY A 185 -35.76 -14.19 -5.04
N SER A 186 -35.69 -15.48 -4.69
CA SER A 186 -34.69 -16.05 -3.77
C SER A 186 -33.61 -16.87 -4.45
N GLY A 187 -33.69 -17.06 -5.78
CA GLY A 187 -32.62 -17.69 -6.54
C GLY A 187 -31.40 -16.77 -6.59
N ASP A 188 -30.23 -17.33 -6.90
CA ASP A 188 -29.00 -16.55 -6.98
C ASP A 188 -28.75 -15.70 -5.71
N ASN A 189 -28.94 -16.32 -4.55
CA ASN A 189 -28.84 -15.68 -3.24
C ASN A 189 -29.70 -14.42 -3.04
N GLY A 190 -30.80 -14.26 -3.79
CA GLY A 190 -31.59 -13.03 -3.81
C GLY A 190 -31.26 -12.10 -4.99
N GLY A 191 -30.68 -12.65 -6.05
CA GLY A 191 -30.35 -11.95 -7.29
C GLY A 191 -29.06 -11.15 -7.22
N VAL A 192 -28.02 -11.66 -6.55
CA VAL A 192 -26.77 -10.93 -6.35
C VAL A 192 -26.10 -10.59 -7.69
N HIS A 193 -26.06 -11.53 -8.64
CA HIS A 193 -25.51 -11.28 -9.97
C HIS A 193 -26.47 -10.53 -10.88
N TYR A 194 -27.74 -10.37 -10.50
CA TYR A 194 -28.68 -9.55 -11.25
C TYR A 194 -28.56 -8.10 -10.81
N ASN A 195 -28.88 -7.83 -9.55
CA ASN A 195 -29.04 -6.49 -9.01
C ASN A 195 -27.70 -5.72 -8.92
N SER A 196 -26.54 -6.41 -9.00
CA SER A 196 -25.22 -5.79 -9.13
C SER A 196 -25.11 -4.78 -10.26
N GLY A 197 -25.92 -4.94 -11.31
CA GLY A 197 -26.06 -4.01 -12.42
C GLY A 197 -26.26 -2.55 -11.99
N VAL A 198 -26.93 -2.29 -10.87
CA VAL A 198 -27.14 -0.93 -10.34
C VAL A 198 -25.83 -0.28 -9.89
N LEU A 199 -25.01 -1.01 -9.13
CA LEU A 199 -23.71 -0.50 -8.66
C LEU A 199 -22.71 -0.40 -9.82
N ASN A 200 -22.74 -1.38 -10.73
CA ASN A 200 -21.94 -1.38 -11.95
C ASN A 200 -22.24 -0.14 -12.80
N HIS A 201 -23.53 0.16 -13.00
CA HIS A 201 -23.93 1.30 -13.80
C HIS A 201 -23.60 2.63 -13.13
N TRP A 202 -23.73 2.70 -11.80
CA TRP A 202 -23.30 3.88 -11.03
C TRP A 202 -21.81 4.16 -11.27
N PHE A 203 -20.96 3.15 -11.15
CA PHE A 203 -19.52 3.31 -11.32
C PHE A 203 -19.14 3.74 -12.75
N TYR A 204 -19.80 3.16 -13.76
CA TYR A 204 -19.65 3.58 -15.16
C TYR A 204 -20.03 5.05 -15.35
N ILE A 205 -21.23 5.45 -14.88
CA ILE A 205 -21.73 6.82 -15.00
C ILE A 205 -20.79 7.80 -14.30
N LEU A 206 -20.32 7.48 -13.09
CA LEU A 206 -19.41 8.33 -12.35
C LEU A 206 -18.06 8.47 -13.07
N SER A 207 -17.54 7.38 -13.63
CA SER A 207 -16.25 7.37 -14.32
C SER A 207 -16.29 8.14 -15.64
N VAL A 208 -17.28 7.87 -16.50
CA VAL A 208 -17.32 8.34 -17.90
C VAL A 208 -18.23 9.55 -18.09
N GLY A 209 -19.27 9.66 -17.26
CA GLY A 209 -20.36 10.61 -17.46
C GLY A 209 -21.45 10.05 -18.37
N LYS A 210 -22.69 10.43 -18.10
CA LYS A 210 -23.87 10.04 -18.88
C LYS A 210 -25.00 11.03 -18.64
N SER A 211 -25.82 11.27 -19.65
CA SER A 211 -27.07 12.01 -19.55
C SER A 211 -28.21 11.17 -20.07
N GLY A 212 -29.38 11.23 -19.45
CA GLY A 212 -30.53 10.45 -19.89
C GLY A 212 -31.73 10.58 -18.97
N THR A 213 -32.60 9.58 -19.04
CA THR A 213 -33.72 9.39 -18.13
C THR A 213 -33.65 7.96 -17.61
N ASN A 214 -33.72 7.76 -16.30
CA ASN A 214 -33.70 6.43 -15.68
C ASN A 214 -35.09 5.76 -15.71
N ASP A 215 -35.21 4.54 -15.21
CA ASP A 215 -36.49 3.81 -15.20
C ASP A 215 -37.59 4.46 -14.35
N ASN A 216 -37.22 5.34 -13.41
CA ASN A 216 -38.17 6.09 -12.57
C ASN A 216 -38.78 7.29 -13.31
N GLY A 217 -38.29 7.61 -14.52
CA GLY A 217 -38.69 8.78 -15.29
C GLY A 217 -37.91 10.05 -14.93
N ASP A 218 -36.87 9.91 -14.10
CA ASP A 218 -36.04 11.02 -13.65
C ASP A 218 -34.98 11.35 -14.69
N SER A 219 -34.96 12.60 -15.17
CA SER A 219 -33.88 13.09 -16.03
C SER A 219 -32.63 13.38 -15.22
N PHE A 220 -31.48 12.93 -15.71
CA PHE A 220 -30.18 13.14 -15.08
C PHE A 220 -29.11 13.58 -16.09
N ASN A 221 -28.09 14.27 -15.59
CA ASN A 221 -26.89 14.64 -16.36
C ASN A 221 -25.65 14.61 -15.45
N VAL A 222 -24.78 13.65 -15.68
CA VAL A 222 -23.54 13.44 -14.91
C VAL A 222 -22.34 13.70 -15.81
N THR A 223 -21.42 14.53 -15.33
CA THR A 223 -20.09 14.70 -15.92
C THR A 223 -19.14 13.69 -15.30
N GLY A 224 -18.43 12.91 -16.10
CA GLY A 224 -17.50 11.90 -15.59
C GLY A 224 -16.31 12.52 -14.84
N ILE A 225 -15.89 11.88 -13.75
CA ILE A 225 -14.73 12.32 -12.94
C ILE A 225 -13.45 11.52 -13.24
N GLY A 226 -13.53 10.54 -14.14
CA GLY A 226 -12.45 9.61 -14.45
C GLY A 226 -12.45 8.38 -13.53
N ILE A 227 -12.01 7.24 -14.08
CA ILE A 227 -12.06 5.95 -13.40
C ILE A 227 -11.19 5.90 -12.14
N ASP A 228 -10.03 6.56 -12.12
CA ASP A 228 -9.14 6.57 -10.94
C ASP A 228 -9.82 7.22 -9.72
N LYS A 229 -10.50 8.36 -9.93
CA LYS A 229 -11.23 9.04 -8.85
C LYS A 229 -12.47 8.26 -8.43
N ALA A 230 -13.20 7.70 -9.39
CA ALA A 230 -14.35 6.84 -9.09
C ALA A 230 -13.92 5.60 -8.28
N ALA A 231 -12.78 4.98 -8.62
CA ALA A 231 -12.23 3.83 -7.92
C ALA A 231 -11.76 4.19 -6.51
N ALA A 232 -11.14 5.36 -6.32
CA ALA A 232 -10.78 5.84 -4.99
C ALA A 232 -12.01 6.05 -4.08
N ILE A 233 -13.10 6.59 -4.63
CA ILE A 233 -14.39 6.72 -3.92
C ILE A 233 -14.94 5.34 -3.57
N ALA A 234 -15.04 4.43 -4.55
CA ALA A 234 -15.53 3.07 -4.35
C ALA A 234 -14.72 2.31 -3.28
N TYR A 235 -13.40 2.49 -3.27
CA TYR A 235 -12.54 1.78 -2.31
C TYR A 235 -12.76 2.31 -0.90
N ARG A 236 -12.89 3.63 -0.77
CA ARG A 236 -13.19 4.26 0.52
C ARG A 236 -14.58 3.87 1.05
N MET A 237 -15.56 3.66 0.17
CA MET A 237 -16.86 3.11 0.55
C MET A 237 -16.69 1.74 1.24
N GLU A 238 -16.03 0.77 0.59
CA GLU A 238 -15.83 -0.57 1.16
C GLU A 238 -14.92 -0.56 2.40
N SER A 239 -13.84 0.22 2.39
CA SER A 239 -12.81 0.14 3.44
C SER A 239 -13.09 0.97 4.70
N VAL A 240 -14.02 1.93 4.63
CA VAL A 240 -14.28 2.86 5.74
C VAL A 240 -15.75 2.87 6.19
N TYR A 241 -16.69 2.83 5.25
CA TYR A 241 -18.09 3.20 5.54
C TYR A 241 -19.08 2.04 5.51
N LEU A 242 -18.91 1.11 4.60
CA LEU A 242 -19.82 -0.02 4.46
C LEU A 242 -19.57 -1.09 5.52
N SER A 243 -20.61 -1.87 5.79
CA SER A 243 -20.59 -3.00 6.72
C SER A 243 -21.33 -4.20 6.12
N SER A 244 -21.28 -5.34 6.80
CA SER A 244 -21.74 -6.62 6.26
C SER A 244 -23.22 -6.66 5.84
N ASN A 245 -24.06 -5.78 6.39
CA ASN A 245 -25.49 -5.70 6.12
C ASN A 245 -25.90 -4.44 5.34
N SER A 246 -24.94 -3.68 4.83
CA SER A 246 -25.24 -2.46 4.07
C SER A 246 -26.13 -2.77 2.86
N GLN A 247 -27.00 -1.83 2.54
CA GLN A 247 -27.96 -1.84 1.44
C GLN A 247 -27.61 -0.72 0.44
N TYR A 248 -28.35 -0.59 -0.68
CA TYR A 248 -28.07 0.45 -1.68
C TYR A 248 -28.20 1.88 -1.12
N ALA A 249 -29.08 2.10 -0.14
CA ALA A 249 -29.19 3.38 0.56
C ALA A 249 -27.89 3.72 1.33
N ASP A 250 -27.28 2.74 1.99
CA ASP A 250 -26.00 2.92 2.69
C ASP A 250 -24.86 3.18 1.70
N ALA A 251 -24.88 2.54 0.52
CA ALA A 251 -23.91 2.80 -0.54
C ALA A 251 -23.97 4.26 -1.01
N ARG A 252 -25.15 4.85 -1.14
CA ARG A 252 -25.26 6.29 -1.45
C ARG A 252 -24.56 7.14 -0.40
N THR A 253 -24.89 6.95 0.87
CA THR A 253 -24.30 7.72 1.97
C THR A 253 -22.77 7.54 2.00
N ALA A 254 -22.30 6.30 1.88
CA ALA A 254 -20.88 5.98 1.83
C ALA A 254 -20.17 6.62 0.64
N ALA A 255 -20.78 6.66 -0.55
CA ALA A 255 -20.19 7.23 -1.75
C ALA A 255 -20.01 8.75 -1.61
N ILE A 256 -21.05 9.44 -1.14
CA ILE A 256 -21.02 10.89 -0.93
C ILE A 256 -19.94 11.21 0.12
N GLN A 257 -19.99 10.57 1.29
CA GLN A 257 -19.00 10.80 2.35
C GLN A 257 -17.57 10.49 1.88
N SER A 258 -17.38 9.44 1.07
CA SER A 258 -16.08 9.12 0.49
C SER A 258 -15.56 10.21 -0.44
N ALA A 259 -16.44 10.77 -1.29
CA ALA A 259 -16.08 11.89 -2.16
C ALA A 259 -15.75 13.15 -1.35
N GLU A 260 -16.49 13.42 -0.27
CA GLU A 260 -16.23 14.56 0.62
C GLU A 260 -14.86 14.45 1.29
N ASP A 261 -14.53 13.27 1.82
CA ASP A 261 -13.24 13.05 2.49
C ASP A 261 -12.05 13.20 1.55
N LEU A 262 -12.21 12.75 0.31
CA LEU A 262 -11.13 12.73 -0.68
C LEU A 262 -10.98 14.09 -1.39
N TYR A 263 -12.07 14.83 -1.59
CA TYR A 263 -12.10 15.98 -2.49
C TYR A 263 -12.75 17.25 -1.90
N GLY A 264 -13.45 17.15 -0.77
CA GLY A 264 -14.14 18.24 -0.08
C GLY A 264 -15.62 18.36 -0.43
N ALA A 265 -16.44 18.86 0.50
CA ALA A 265 -17.91 18.88 0.43
C ALA A 265 -18.50 19.62 -0.79
N ALA A 266 -17.85 20.70 -1.24
CA ALA A 266 -18.29 21.47 -2.40
C ALA A 266 -17.59 21.07 -3.71
N SER A 267 -16.88 19.93 -3.73
CA SER A 267 -16.12 19.48 -4.89
C SER A 267 -17.02 19.02 -6.05
N ASN A 268 -16.49 19.07 -7.26
CA ASN A 268 -17.19 18.51 -8.40
C ASN A 268 -17.40 16.99 -8.22
N GLU A 269 -16.48 16.30 -7.57
CA GLU A 269 -16.55 14.88 -7.27
C GLU A 269 -17.75 14.53 -6.39
N VAL A 270 -18.06 15.33 -5.36
CA VAL A 270 -19.26 15.16 -4.52
C VAL A 270 -20.53 15.36 -5.35
N ILE A 271 -20.58 16.41 -6.17
CA ILE A 271 -21.73 16.69 -7.04
C ILE A 271 -21.99 15.53 -8.00
N GLN A 272 -20.95 15.08 -8.72
CA GLN A 272 -21.10 14.02 -9.72
C GLN A 272 -21.37 12.66 -9.08
N THR A 273 -20.80 12.37 -7.90
CA THR A 273 -21.11 11.15 -7.14
C THR A 273 -22.57 11.10 -6.73
N THR A 274 -23.07 12.22 -6.21
CA THR A 274 -24.48 12.38 -5.81
C THR A 274 -25.41 12.21 -7.00
N ASN A 275 -25.09 12.84 -8.14
CA ASN A 275 -25.88 12.78 -9.36
C ASN A 275 -25.81 11.40 -10.04
N ALA A 276 -24.68 10.69 -9.95
CA ALA A 276 -24.56 9.32 -10.44
C ALA A 276 -25.45 8.35 -9.63
N MET A 277 -25.51 8.52 -8.30
CA MET A 277 -26.43 7.75 -7.45
C MET A 277 -27.89 8.03 -7.81
N TYR A 278 -28.25 9.31 -8.02
CA TYR A 278 -29.56 9.70 -8.52
C TYR A 278 -29.87 9.11 -9.91
N ALA A 279 -28.88 9.08 -10.82
CA ALA A 279 -29.03 8.51 -12.15
C ALA A 279 -29.40 7.02 -12.11
N VAL A 280 -28.88 6.26 -11.16
CA VAL A 280 -29.28 4.85 -10.93
C VAL A 280 -30.48 4.69 -9.99
N GLY A 281 -31.23 5.76 -9.73
CA GLY A 281 -32.48 5.71 -8.97
C GLY A 281 -32.31 5.66 -7.45
N ILE A 282 -31.14 6.00 -6.92
CA ILE A 282 -30.85 5.98 -5.47
C ILE A 282 -30.71 7.43 -4.95
N GLY A 283 -31.73 7.87 -4.22
CA GLY A 283 -31.78 9.20 -3.61
C GLY A 283 -32.06 10.33 -4.60
N SER A 284 -31.95 11.58 -4.14
CA SER A 284 -32.24 12.78 -4.93
C SER A 284 -31.02 13.33 -5.66
N GLU A 285 -31.27 14.08 -6.74
CA GLU A 285 -30.26 14.86 -7.45
C GLU A 285 -29.61 15.89 -6.51
N TYR A 286 -28.32 16.15 -6.71
CA TYR A 286 -27.57 17.14 -5.94
C TYR A 286 -28.28 18.50 -5.99
N GLY A 287 -28.53 19.10 -4.83
CA GLY A 287 -29.19 20.41 -4.70
C GLY A 287 -30.72 20.37 -4.82
N ASN A 288 -31.35 19.20 -4.92
CA ASN A 288 -32.81 19.04 -5.01
C ASN A 288 -33.37 18.15 -3.90
N THR A 289 -33.23 18.59 -2.65
CA THR A 289 -33.70 17.90 -1.44
C THR A 289 -35.19 18.15 -1.16
N SER A 290 -35.92 17.11 -0.76
CA SER A 290 -37.35 17.16 -0.43
C SER A 290 -37.58 17.05 1.08
N TYR A 291 -38.04 18.12 1.71
CA TYR A 291 -38.27 18.19 3.16
C TYR A 291 -39.66 17.69 3.58
N CYS A 292 -39.75 17.14 4.79
CA CYS A 292 -41.02 16.72 5.39
C CYS A 292 -42.03 17.89 5.52
N THR A 293 -43.32 17.56 5.53
CA THR A 293 -44.41 18.55 5.71
C THR A 293 -44.44 19.07 7.15
N SER A 294 -44.44 20.40 7.32
CA SER A 294 -44.59 21.07 8.61
C SER A 294 -45.39 22.36 8.42
N LYS A 295 -46.46 22.57 9.20
CA LYS A 295 -47.35 23.76 9.05
C LYS A 295 -48.32 23.96 10.22
N GLY A 296 -48.77 25.20 10.39
CA GLY A 296 -50.01 25.51 11.11
C GLY A 296 -51.25 25.36 10.22
N ASN A 297 -52.34 24.81 10.75
CA ASN A 297 -53.61 24.70 10.02
C ASN A 297 -54.47 25.97 10.10
N ASN A 298 -54.17 26.87 11.03
CA ASN A 298 -54.86 28.15 11.18
C ASN A 298 -53.90 29.24 11.67
N SER A 299 -53.62 30.19 10.79
CA SER A 299 -52.79 31.37 11.07
C SER A 299 -53.60 32.67 11.24
N SER A 300 -54.93 32.60 11.30
CA SER A 300 -55.79 33.79 11.36
C SER A 300 -55.71 34.52 12.70
N TYR A 301 -55.23 33.84 13.74
CA TYR A 301 -55.14 34.36 15.11
C TYR A 301 -53.72 34.74 15.48
N GLU A 302 -52.74 33.95 15.05
CA GLU A 302 -51.31 34.12 15.30
C GLU A 302 -50.49 33.72 14.08
N TRP A 303 -49.35 34.36 13.90
CA TRP A 303 -48.40 34.08 12.82
C TRP A 303 -46.99 34.55 13.18
N ILE A 304 -45.99 34.18 12.39
CA ILE A 304 -44.64 34.69 12.52
C ILE A 304 -44.61 36.09 11.88
N ALA A 305 -44.55 37.15 12.68
CA ALA A 305 -44.52 38.52 12.14
C ALA A 305 -43.12 38.93 11.67
N SER A 306 -42.08 38.45 12.35
CA SER A 306 -40.70 38.68 11.93
C SER A 306 -39.72 37.64 12.47
N VAL A 307 -38.78 37.26 11.62
CA VAL A 307 -37.60 36.45 11.96
C VAL A 307 -36.35 37.34 11.85
N GLY A 308 -35.57 37.40 12.91
CA GLY A 308 -34.24 38.00 12.94
C GLY A 308 -33.18 37.00 13.39
N ILE A 309 -32.13 36.80 12.59
CA ILE A 309 -30.98 35.94 12.89
C ILE A 309 -29.70 36.67 12.47
N GLY A 310 -28.88 37.07 13.44
CA GLY A 310 -27.71 37.91 13.16
C GLY A 310 -28.12 39.24 12.51
N SER A 311 -27.58 39.52 11.31
CA SER A 311 -27.97 40.69 10.50
C SER A 311 -29.15 40.45 9.57
N PHE A 312 -29.60 39.19 9.43
CA PHE A 312 -30.76 38.86 8.60
C PHE A 312 -32.05 39.23 9.32
N THR A 313 -32.99 39.84 8.58
CA THR A 313 -34.34 40.12 9.05
C THR A 313 -35.34 39.89 7.94
N ASN A 314 -36.40 39.14 8.22
CA ASN A 314 -37.57 39.01 7.35
C ASN A 314 -38.84 39.37 8.11
N THR A 315 -39.78 40.03 7.44
CA THR A 315 -41.12 40.34 7.98
C THR A 315 -42.16 39.69 7.10
N SER A 316 -43.11 39.02 7.72
CA SER A 316 -44.09 38.15 7.07
C SER A 316 -45.49 38.37 7.65
N GLY A 317 -46.49 37.83 6.96
CA GLY A 317 -47.89 37.91 7.33
C GLY A 317 -48.49 36.53 7.52
N ALA A 318 -49.71 36.49 8.05
CA ALA A 318 -50.38 35.25 8.41
C ALA A 318 -50.45 34.19 7.30
N ALA A 319 -49.73 33.08 7.50
CA ALA A 319 -49.84 31.86 6.71
C ALA A 319 -49.61 30.62 7.58
N GLY A 320 -50.08 29.45 7.14
CA GLY A 320 -49.81 28.20 7.86
C GLY A 320 -48.39 27.68 7.60
N TYR A 321 -47.90 27.91 6.38
CA TYR A 321 -46.54 27.61 5.96
C TYR A 321 -46.15 28.62 4.88
N THR A 322 -44.92 29.15 4.96
CA THR A 322 -44.36 30.01 3.92
C THR A 322 -42.97 29.53 3.50
N ASN A 323 -42.77 29.36 2.20
CA ASN A 323 -41.46 29.02 1.63
C ASN A 323 -40.72 30.30 1.22
N PHE A 324 -39.68 30.66 1.97
CA PHE A 324 -38.80 31.79 1.73
C PHE A 324 -37.40 31.38 1.26
N THR A 325 -37.22 30.22 0.63
CA THR A 325 -35.89 29.78 0.15
C THR A 325 -35.27 30.64 -0.94
N GLY A 326 -36.03 31.56 -1.53
CA GLY A 326 -35.46 32.64 -2.35
C GLY A 326 -34.65 33.66 -1.53
N GLN A 327 -34.66 33.58 -0.20
CA GLN A 327 -33.90 34.41 0.73
C GLN A 327 -32.82 33.56 1.40
N THR A 328 -31.59 34.07 1.43
CA THR A 328 -30.42 33.39 2.00
C THR A 328 -29.97 34.05 3.29
N ILE A 329 -29.86 33.25 4.35
CA ILE A 329 -29.26 33.62 5.63
C ILE A 329 -27.80 33.17 5.60
N ASN A 330 -26.86 34.10 5.70
CA ASN A 330 -25.44 33.78 5.72
C ASN A 330 -24.96 33.62 7.17
N LEU A 331 -24.49 32.43 7.51
CA LEU A 331 -23.96 32.08 8.84
C LEU A 331 -22.55 31.48 8.69
N GLN A 332 -21.85 31.31 9.82
CA GLN A 332 -20.52 30.71 9.87
C GLN A 332 -20.51 29.55 10.85
N ALA A 333 -19.84 28.47 10.45
CA ALA A 333 -19.63 27.30 11.29
C ALA A 333 -18.91 27.67 12.59
N GLY A 334 -19.34 27.10 13.71
CA GLY A 334 -18.76 27.34 15.04
C GLY A 334 -19.09 28.71 15.67
N GLN A 335 -19.89 29.55 15.01
CA GLN A 335 -20.28 30.87 15.54
C GLN A 335 -21.69 30.88 16.15
N SER A 336 -21.93 31.88 16.99
CA SER A 336 -23.22 32.13 17.61
C SER A 336 -23.84 33.44 17.12
N TYR A 337 -25.14 33.41 16.85
CA TYR A 337 -25.90 34.54 16.30
C TYR A 337 -27.05 34.90 17.23
N GLY A 338 -27.29 36.21 17.37
CA GLY A 338 -28.48 36.69 18.06
C GLY A 338 -29.75 36.35 17.28
N VAL A 339 -30.75 35.81 17.97
CA VAL A 339 -32.07 35.49 17.44
C VAL A 339 -33.10 36.47 18.00
N SER A 340 -34.02 36.93 17.16
CA SER A 340 -35.18 37.74 17.54
C SER A 340 -36.41 37.32 16.74
N LEU A 341 -37.34 36.61 17.37
CA LEU A 341 -38.54 36.05 16.75
C LEU A 341 -39.77 36.77 17.30
N THR A 342 -40.55 37.43 16.43
CA THR A 342 -41.69 38.24 16.86
C THR A 342 -43.01 37.59 16.42
N PRO A 343 -43.90 37.22 17.34
CA PRO A 343 -45.23 36.76 16.98
C PRO A 343 -46.11 37.95 16.53
N GLY A 344 -46.95 37.71 15.53
CA GLY A 344 -48.05 38.57 15.13
C GLY A 344 -49.37 38.01 15.62
N PHE A 345 -50.33 38.89 15.94
CA PHE A 345 -51.65 38.48 16.42
C PHE A 345 -52.76 39.26 15.74
N GLY A 346 -53.85 38.57 15.42
CA GLY A 346 -55.02 39.18 14.78
C GLY A 346 -55.86 40.01 15.75
N SER A 347 -55.86 39.67 17.05
CA SER A 347 -56.57 40.44 18.07
C SER A 347 -55.93 40.35 19.47
N SER A 348 -56.01 39.18 20.11
CA SER A 348 -55.43 38.93 21.44
C SER A 348 -54.03 38.32 21.29
N SER A 349 -53.15 38.54 22.28
CA SER A 349 -51.87 37.84 22.32
C SER A 349 -52.01 36.44 22.91
N TYR A 350 -51.27 35.49 22.35
CA TYR A 350 -51.27 34.08 22.73
C TYR A 350 -49.85 33.60 23.04
N ASN A 351 -49.76 32.57 23.88
CA ASN A 351 -48.48 31.99 24.26
C ASN A 351 -48.00 31.05 23.16
N GLU A 352 -46.87 31.36 22.57
CA GLU A 352 -46.23 30.64 21.48
C GLU A 352 -44.94 29.96 21.94
N TYR A 353 -44.62 28.81 21.35
CA TYR A 353 -43.35 28.11 21.50
C TYR A 353 -42.57 28.16 20.18
N TRP A 354 -41.26 28.37 20.27
CA TRP A 354 -40.40 28.59 19.10
C TRP A 354 -39.23 27.61 19.04
N LYS A 355 -38.94 27.13 17.83
CA LYS A 355 -37.74 26.34 17.51
C LYS A 355 -37.20 26.69 16.13
N ILE A 356 -35.89 26.49 15.94
CA ILE A 356 -35.22 26.60 14.65
C ILE A 356 -34.37 25.34 14.41
N TRP A 357 -34.51 24.77 13.21
CA TRP A 357 -33.65 23.69 12.74
C TRP A 357 -32.85 24.11 11.51
N ILE A 358 -31.68 23.51 11.34
CA ILE A 358 -30.88 23.58 10.10
C ILE A 358 -30.57 22.14 9.68
N ASP A 359 -30.78 21.83 8.41
CA ASP A 359 -30.37 20.57 7.78
C ASP A 359 -28.85 20.63 7.55
N LEU A 360 -28.07 20.27 8.56
CA LEU A 360 -26.63 20.54 8.63
C LEU A 360 -25.81 19.62 7.73
N ASN A 361 -26.39 18.50 7.31
CA ASN A 361 -25.75 17.49 6.47
C ASN A 361 -26.27 17.50 5.01
N GLY A 362 -27.34 18.25 4.73
CA GLY A 362 -27.93 18.39 3.40
C GLY A 362 -28.70 17.17 2.91
N ASP A 363 -29.15 16.29 3.82
CA ASP A 363 -29.83 15.05 3.47
C ASP A 363 -31.33 15.21 3.22
N GLY A 364 -31.88 16.40 3.48
CA GLY A 364 -33.29 16.71 3.29
C GLY A 364 -34.18 16.44 4.49
N ASP A 365 -33.62 16.13 5.66
CA ASP A 365 -34.35 16.07 6.92
C ASP A 365 -33.79 17.02 8.01
N PHE A 366 -34.26 16.85 9.25
CA PHE A 366 -33.95 17.72 10.41
C PHE A 366 -33.86 16.89 11.71
N SER A 367 -33.74 15.57 11.57
CA SER A 367 -33.92 14.62 12.66
C SER A 367 -32.63 14.32 13.42
N ASP A 368 -31.50 14.83 12.95
CA ASP A 368 -30.21 14.62 13.59
C ASP A 368 -30.07 15.39 14.91
N ALA A 369 -29.27 14.83 15.81
CA ALA A 369 -29.12 15.33 17.18
C ALA A 369 -28.55 16.77 17.26
N ASN A 370 -27.85 17.24 16.23
CA ASN A 370 -27.20 18.55 16.15
C ASN A 370 -27.99 19.59 15.33
N GLU A 371 -29.14 19.23 14.76
CA GLU A 371 -29.87 20.09 13.81
C GLU A 371 -30.87 21.03 14.47
N LEU A 372 -31.28 20.76 15.72
CA LEU A 372 -32.00 21.72 16.55
C LEU A 372 -31.05 22.80 17.08
N VAL A 373 -30.92 23.89 16.33
CA VAL A 373 -29.96 24.97 16.59
C VAL A 373 -30.50 26.09 17.50
N PHE A 374 -31.81 26.12 17.74
CA PHE A 374 -32.45 27.02 18.72
C PHE A 374 -33.75 26.44 19.28
N ASP A 375 -33.92 26.52 20.59
CA ASP A 375 -35.16 26.21 21.33
C ASP A 375 -35.42 27.33 22.35
N ALA A 376 -36.62 27.91 22.35
CA ALA A 376 -36.96 29.01 23.26
C ALA A 376 -37.04 28.60 24.75
N GLY A 377 -37.14 27.30 25.05
CA GLY A 377 -37.20 26.74 26.40
C GLY A 377 -38.46 27.07 27.21
N SER A 378 -39.30 27.99 26.73
CA SER A 378 -40.51 28.44 27.41
C SER A 378 -41.49 29.11 26.44
N LEU A 379 -42.75 29.21 26.86
CA LEU A 379 -43.79 29.91 26.11
C LEU A 379 -43.63 31.43 26.23
N SER A 380 -43.90 32.16 25.15
CA SER A 380 -43.91 33.62 25.12
C SER A 380 -45.03 34.16 24.24
N ASN A 381 -45.65 35.26 24.66
CA ASN A 381 -46.64 36.01 23.87
C ASN A 381 -46.10 37.36 23.36
N THR A 382 -44.79 37.55 23.47
CA THR A 382 -44.03 38.70 22.95
C THR A 382 -42.80 38.20 22.19
N THR A 383 -42.03 39.12 21.59
CA THR A 383 -40.76 38.79 20.94
C THR A 383 -39.86 37.93 21.82
N VAL A 384 -39.38 36.81 21.27
CA VAL A 384 -38.39 35.93 21.88
C VAL A 384 -37.02 36.33 21.36
N SER A 385 -36.08 36.54 22.27
CA SER A 385 -34.68 36.75 21.93
C SER A 385 -33.81 35.65 22.54
N GLY A 386 -32.75 35.28 21.84
CA GLY A 386 -31.79 34.31 22.34
C GLY A 386 -30.59 34.16 21.42
N THR A 387 -29.94 33.01 21.48
CA THR A 387 -28.72 32.73 20.72
C THR A 387 -28.87 31.41 20.00
N LEU A 388 -28.68 31.44 18.69
CA LEU A 388 -28.52 30.27 17.84
C LEU A 388 -27.03 30.00 17.71
N THR A 389 -26.61 28.75 17.90
CA THR A 389 -25.20 28.34 17.70
C THR A 389 -25.12 27.40 16.53
N VAL A 390 -24.26 27.72 15.56
CA VAL A 390 -23.99 26.86 14.41
C VAL A 390 -22.87 25.89 14.82
N PRO A 391 -23.09 24.57 14.79
CA PRO A 391 -22.04 23.60 15.06
C PRO A 391 -20.86 23.75 14.08
N SER A 392 -19.72 23.16 14.40
CA SER A 392 -18.60 23.06 13.45
C SER A 392 -18.98 22.06 12.36
N VAL A 393 -19.39 22.56 11.19
CA VAL A 393 -19.79 21.78 10.01
C VAL A 393 -19.03 22.27 8.78
N ALA A 394 -19.00 21.45 7.73
CA ALA A 394 -18.45 21.84 6.43
C ALA A 394 -19.25 23.00 5.81
N GLU A 395 -18.67 23.69 4.83
CA GLU A 395 -19.41 24.69 4.06
C GLU A 395 -20.59 24.02 3.35
N ILE A 396 -21.79 24.56 3.56
CA ILE A 396 -23.02 23.99 3.01
C ILE A 396 -24.03 25.10 2.75
N THR A 397 -24.77 24.98 1.65
CA THR A 397 -25.98 25.78 1.41
C THR A 397 -27.19 24.85 1.46
N THR A 398 -28.03 25.03 2.47
CA THR A 398 -29.06 24.07 2.87
C THR A 398 -30.31 24.80 3.40
N ARG A 399 -31.24 24.07 4.03
CA ARG A 399 -32.49 24.59 4.59
C ARG A 399 -32.35 24.96 6.07
N LEU A 400 -32.95 26.10 6.43
CA LEU A 400 -33.25 26.48 7.81
C LEU A 400 -34.77 26.58 7.98
N ARG A 401 -35.32 25.97 9.03
CA ARG A 401 -36.75 25.98 9.35
C ARG A 401 -37.00 26.72 10.67
N VAL A 402 -37.86 27.74 10.65
CA VAL A 402 -38.38 28.43 11.84
C VAL A 402 -39.82 27.99 12.08
N SER A 403 -40.14 27.55 13.30
CA SER A 403 -41.49 27.08 13.64
C SER A 403 -42.00 27.73 14.92
N MET A 404 -43.26 28.19 14.86
CA MET A 404 -44.01 28.78 15.96
C MET A 404 -45.31 28.01 16.17
N LYS A 405 -45.55 27.54 17.40
CA LYS A 405 -46.76 26.77 17.74
C LYS A 405 -47.43 27.29 19.01
N TYR A 406 -48.76 27.33 18.98
CA TYR A 406 -49.56 27.71 20.12
C TYR A 406 -49.47 26.71 21.28
N ASN A 407 -49.15 27.22 22.46
CA ASN A 407 -49.28 26.56 23.77
C ASN A 407 -48.60 25.19 23.90
N GLY A 408 -47.52 24.95 23.16
CA GLY A 408 -46.71 23.75 23.32
C GLY A 408 -45.56 23.67 22.33
N ALA A 409 -44.52 22.92 22.68
CA ALA A 409 -43.41 22.64 21.79
C ALA A 409 -43.84 21.74 20.61
N GLN A 410 -43.06 21.82 19.53
CA GLN A 410 -43.27 21.09 18.28
C GLN A 410 -42.04 20.29 17.86
N THR A 411 -42.24 19.38 16.91
CA THR A 411 -41.18 18.69 16.17
C THR A 411 -40.98 19.30 14.78
N GLU A 412 -39.86 18.98 14.17
CA GLU A 412 -39.39 19.44 12.86
C GLU A 412 -40.40 19.15 11.73
N CYS A 413 -41.14 18.05 11.83
CA CYS A 413 -42.10 17.56 10.83
C CYS A 413 -43.57 17.55 11.32
N GLU A 414 -43.99 18.53 12.13
CA GLU A 414 -45.33 18.54 12.72
C GLU A 414 -46.35 19.42 11.94
N SER A 415 -47.58 18.93 11.78
CA SER A 415 -48.73 19.77 11.46
C SER A 415 -49.59 20.03 12.69
N PHE A 416 -49.78 21.28 13.07
CA PHE A 416 -50.48 21.67 14.30
C PHE A 416 -51.70 22.57 14.04
N SER A 417 -52.58 22.72 15.03
CA SER A 417 -53.84 23.46 14.86
C SER A 417 -53.63 24.95 14.63
N TYR A 418 -52.72 25.57 15.39
CA TYR A 418 -52.48 27.02 15.33
C TYR A 418 -51.01 27.38 15.47
N GLY A 419 -50.59 28.38 14.69
CA GLY A 419 -49.20 28.83 14.53
C GLY A 419 -48.78 28.87 13.06
N GLU A 420 -47.47 28.91 12.80
CA GLU A 420 -46.90 29.00 11.45
C GLU A 420 -45.50 28.36 11.37
N VAL A 421 -45.10 27.95 10.17
CA VAL A 421 -43.76 27.49 9.83
C VAL A 421 -43.20 28.27 8.64
N GLU A 422 -41.94 28.67 8.71
CA GLU A 422 -41.23 29.35 7.64
C GLU A 422 -39.91 28.65 7.33
N ASP A 423 -39.64 28.48 6.03
CA ASP A 423 -38.42 27.83 5.53
C ASP A 423 -37.56 28.84 4.76
N TYR A 424 -36.24 28.85 5.02
CA TYR A 424 -35.25 29.76 4.42
C TYR A 424 -34.06 28.98 3.86
N THR A 425 -33.34 29.55 2.91
CA THR A 425 -32.02 29.03 2.54
C THR A 425 -31.01 29.55 3.56
N VAL A 426 -30.12 28.69 4.05
CA VAL A 426 -28.97 29.08 4.87
C VAL A 426 -27.69 28.69 4.17
N ALA A 427 -26.77 29.63 4.01
CA ALA A 427 -25.41 29.38 3.55
C ALA A 427 -24.49 29.47 4.76
N ILE A 428 -23.95 28.32 5.18
CA ILE A 428 -22.97 28.22 6.25
C ILE A 428 -21.60 28.18 5.60
N THR A 429 -20.78 29.19 5.83
CA THR A 429 -19.39 29.20 5.38
C THR A 429 -18.45 28.78 6.51
N THR A 430 -17.36 28.11 6.18
CA THR A 430 -16.24 27.94 7.11
C THR A 430 -15.33 29.15 6.93
N GLY A 431 -15.38 30.10 7.88
CA GLY A 431 -14.43 31.22 7.90
C GLY A 431 -14.92 32.57 7.41
N GLY A 432 -15.18 33.52 8.31
CA GLY A 432 -15.35 34.91 7.88
C GLY A 432 -15.46 35.94 9.00
N GLY A 433 -14.76 35.73 10.10
CA GLY A 433 -14.38 36.83 10.99
C GLY A 433 -12.92 37.24 10.80
N ASP A 434 -12.09 36.29 10.39
CA ASP A 434 -10.69 36.52 10.11
C ASP A 434 -10.49 36.86 8.63
N THR A 435 -9.74 37.94 8.41
CA THR A 435 -9.36 38.46 7.09
C THR A 435 -7.88 38.78 7.05
N GLU A 436 -7.16 38.48 8.14
CA GLU A 436 -5.73 38.68 8.22
C GLU A 436 -5.06 37.44 7.65
N ASP A 437 -4.10 37.64 6.75
CA ASP A 437 -3.32 36.52 6.22
C ASP A 437 -2.35 36.03 7.29
N PRO A 438 -2.16 34.71 7.47
CA PRO A 438 -1.09 34.19 8.28
C PRO A 438 0.27 34.74 7.83
N THR A 439 1.22 34.90 8.76
CA THR A 439 2.58 35.28 8.38
C THR A 439 3.21 34.18 7.50
N ALA A 440 4.07 34.54 6.55
CA ALA A 440 4.77 33.55 5.73
C ALA A 440 5.60 32.58 6.59
N PRO A 441 5.59 31.26 6.31
CA PRO A 441 6.50 30.32 6.93
C PRO A 441 7.95 30.74 6.71
N THR A 442 8.79 30.61 7.74
CA THR A 442 10.21 30.98 7.67
C THR A 442 11.12 29.78 7.93
N ASN A 443 12.41 29.90 7.59
CA ASN A 443 13.41 28.84 7.79
C ASN A 443 13.03 27.49 7.13
N LEU A 444 12.38 27.53 5.96
CA LEU A 444 12.14 26.32 5.18
C LEU A 444 13.48 25.66 4.84
N ALA A 445 13.65 24.41 5.26
CA ALA A 445 14.83 23.62 5.03
C ALA A 445 14.45 22.18 4.69
N ALA A 446 15.25 21.54 3.84
CA ALA A 446 15.17 20.12 3.56
C ALA A 446 16.22 19.35 4.36
N SER A 447 15.87 18.13 4.74
CA SER A 447 16.71 17.16 5.44
C SER A 447 16.39 15.76 4.92
N ASN A 448 17.19 14.77 5.27
CA ASN A 448 16.96 13.37 4.89
C ASN A 448 16.66 13.19 3.40
N VAL A 449 17.39 13.90 2.54
CA VAL A 449 17.25 13.83 1.08
C VAL A 449 17.79 12.49 0.61
N THR A 450 16.96 11.71 -0.07
CA THR A 450 17.28 10.41 -0.66
C THR A 450 17.18 10.50 -2.19
N GLN A 451 17.27 9.35 -2.87
CA GLN A 451 17.00 9.26 -4.30
C GLN A 451 15.54 9.53 -4.64
N THR A 452 14.59 9.22 -3.74
CA THR A 452 13.15 9.26 -4.01
C THR A 452 12.33 10.05 -2.99
N SER A 453 12.97 10.64 -1.98
CA SER A 453 12.27 11.36 -0.92
C SER A 453 13.11 12.47 -0.27
N CYS A 454 12.45 13.36 0.48
CA CYS A 454 13.10 14.27 1.42
C CYS A 454 12.12 14.66 2.55
N VAL A 455 12.65 15.20 3.66
CA VAL A 455 11.84 15.77 4.74
C VAL A 455 12.02 17.28 4.78
N LEU A 456 10.93 18.00 4.61
CA LEU A 456 10.85 19.45 4.73
C LEU A 456 10.48 19.84 6.17
N ASN A 457 11.11 20.88 6.69
CA ASN A 457 10.80 21.47 7.99
C ASN A 457 10.83 22.99 7.87
N TRP A 458 9.97 23.68 8.61
CA TRP A 458 9.93 25.14 8.67
C TRP A 458 9.55 25.62 10.07
N THR A 459 9.71 26.92 10.30
CA THR A 459 9.21 27.60 11.51
C THR A 459 7.73 27.92 11.32
N ALA A 460 6.93 27.64 12.35
CA ALA A 460 5.49 27.88 12.35
C ALA A 460 5.15 29.34 12.01
N SER A 461 4.11 29.51 11.21
CA SER A 461 3.47 30.79 10.98
C SER A 461 2.65 31.22 12.19
N THR A 462 2.51 32.53 12.38
CA THR A 462 1.59 33.12 13.35
C THR A 462 0.41 33.76 12.64
N ASP A 463 -0.72 33.76 13.30
CA ASP A 463 -1.96 34.36 12.83
C ASP A 463 -2.77 34.87 14.04
N ASN A 464 -3.74 35.77 13.83
CA ASN A 464 -4.53 36.38 14.90
C ASN A 464 -5.58 35.41 15.50
N VAL A 465 -6.06 34.41 14.75
CA VAL A 465 -6.98 33.36 15.19
C VAL A 465 -6.26 32.02 15.26
N GLY A 466 -5.45 31.69 14.25
CA GLY A 466 -4.56 30.54 14.28
C GLY A 466 -4.37 29.87 12.91
N VAL A 467 -3.17 29.32 12.73
CA VAL A 467 -2.79 28.56 11.53
C VAL A 467 -3.28 27.12 11.66
N THR A 468 -4.05 26.65 10.69
CA THR A 468 -4.64 25.30 10.67
C THR A 468 -3.84 24.32 9.81
N GLY A 469 -3.01 24.83 8.90
CA GLY A 469 -2.12 23.98 8.12
C GLY A 469 -1.20 24.73 7.18
N TYR A 470 -0.53 23.94 6.35
CA TYR A 470 0.48 24.38 5.41
C TYR A 470 0.34 23.61 4.10
N ASP A 471 0.33 24.34 3.00
CA ASP A 471 0.34 23.80 1.65
C ASP A 471 1.78 23.72 1.15
N VAL A 472 2.21 22.51 0.79
CA VAL A 472 3.55 22.23 0.27
C VAL A 472 3.47 22.22 -1.25
N TYR A 473 4.20 23.14 -1.89
CA TYR A 473 4.28 23.23 -3.34
C TYR A 473 5.56 22.57 -3.85
N ARG A 474 5.45 21.80 -4.92
CA ARG A 474 6.55 21.17 -5.66
C ARG A 474 6.52 21.67 -7.10
N ASN A 475 7.60 22.30 -7.56
CA ASN A 475 7.71 22.87 -8.92
C ASN A 475 6.54 23.80 -9.28
N SER A 476 6.10 24.63 -8.33
CA SER A 476 4.98 25.59 -8.45
C SER A 476 3.58 24.97 -8.53
N SER A 477 3.46 23.64 -8.37
CA SER A 477 2.17 22.96 -8.21
C SER A 477 1.96 22.54 -6.76
N LEU A 478 0.74 22.65 -6.27
CA LEU A 478 0.38 22.12 -4.96
C LEU A 478 0.63 20.60 -4.98
N TYR A 479 1.38 20.10 -3.99
CA TYR A 479 1.67 18.68 -3.87
C TYR A 479 0.76 18.03 -2.82
N PHE A 480 0.74 18.55 -1.58
CA PHE A 480 -0.21 18.16 -0.53
C PHE A 480 -0.24 19.21 0.60
N SER A 481 -1.12 18.99 1.58
CA SER A 481 -1.24 19.83 2.79
C SER A 481 -0.90 19.06 4.08
N VAL A 482 -0.35 19.75 5.07
CA VAL A 482 -0.09 19.19 6.42
C VAL A 482 -0.58 20.14 7.51
N THR A 483 -0.84 19.62 8.70
CA THR A 483 -1.20 20.42 9.89
C THR A 483 0.01 20.79 10.76
N GLY A 484 1.12 20.04 10.63
CA GLY A 484 2.37 20.29 11.36
C GLY A 484 3.37 21.14 10.57
N THR A 485 4.53 21.41 11.18
CA THR A 485 5.63 22.18 10.56
C THR A 485 6.68 21.31 9.86
N THR A 486 6.30 20.08 9.54
CA THR A 486 7.17 19.06 8.94
C THR A 486 6.38 18.29 7.88
N ALA A 487 7.01 17.99 6.75
CA ALA A 487 6.39 17.24 5.66
C ALA A 487 7.38 16.26 5.03
N THR A 488 6.97 15.00 4.87
CA THR A 488 7.75 13.99 4.13
C THR A 488 7.27 13.96 2.69
N VAL A 489 8.17 14.24 1.76
CA VAL A 489 7.93 14.21 0.31
C VAL A 489 8.49 12.90 -0.22
N THR A 490 7.69 12.11 -0.93
CA THR A 490 8.08 10.82 -1.52
C THR A 490 7.81 10.80 -3.03
N GLY A 491 8.12 9.69 -3.71
CA GLY A 491 7.85 9.53 -5.15
C GLY A 491 8.63 10.52 -6.03
N LEU A 492 9.81 10.97 -5.57
CA LEU A 492 10.70 11.81 -6.35
C LEU A 492 11.54 10.94 -7.30
N THR A 493 11.93 11.52 -8.43
CA THR A 493 12.88 10.93 -9.37
C THR A 493 14.29 11.26 -8.89
N ALA A 494 15.20 10.30 -8.94
CA ALA A 494 16.60 10.47 -8.56
C ALA A 494 17.32 11.46 -9.52
N SER A 495 18.44 12.05 -9.09
CA SER A 495 19.20 13.06 -9.85
C SER A 495 18.37 14.27 -10.33
N THR A 496 17.24 14.56 -9.69
CA THR A 496 16.28 15.57 -10.15
C THR A 496 16.17 16.69 -9.13
N THR A 497 16.26 17.93 -9.61
CA THR A 497 16.09 19.12 -8.76
C THR A 497 14.62 19.52 -8.71
N TYR A 498 14.07 19.57 -7.50
CA TYR A 498 12.73 20.02 -7.20
C TYR A 498 12.78 21.35 -6.46
N SER A 499 11.93 22.29 -6.85
CA SER A 499 11.72 23.53 -6.09
C SER A 499 10.57 23.33 -5.11
N PHE A 500 10.79 23.69 -3.84
CA PHE A 500 9.77 23.66 -2.79
C PHE A 500 9.58 25.02 -2.15
N TYR A 501 8.33 25.38 -1.89
CA TYR A 501 7.95 26.46 -0.98
C TYR A 501 6.67 26.07 -0.24
N VAL A 502 6.39 26.77 0.85
CA VAL A 502 5.26 26.48 1.73
C VAL A 502 4.40 27.74 1.90
N ILE A 503 3.09 27.57 1.89
CA ILE A 503 2.10 28.61 2.19
C ILE A 503 1.32 28.17 3.43
N ALA A 504 1.19 29.03 4.43
CA ALA A 504 0.35 28.76 5.60
C ALA A 504 -1.11 29.11 5.29
N LYS A 505 -2.03 28.36 5.89
CA LYS A 505 -3.47 28.59 5.85
C LYS A 505 -4.07 28.58 7.25
N ASP A 506 -5.09 29.41 7.45
CA ASP A 506 -5.88 29.44 8.67
C ASP A 506 -7.23 28.73 8.49
N ALA A 507 -8.07 28.78 9.53
CA ALA A 507 -9.42 28.21 9.49
C ALA A 507 -10.37 29.03 8.62
N ALA A 508 -10.00 30.28 8.29
CA ALA A 508 -10.81 31.20 7.51
C ALA A 508 -10.55 31.14 6.00
N GLY A 509 -9.54 30.38 5.58
CA GLY A 509 -9.12 30.27 4.19
C GLY A 509 -8.18 31.38 3.73
N ASN A 510 -7.72 32.25 4.64
CA ASN A 510 -6.66 33.20 4.28
C ASN A 510 -5.35 32.44 4.08
N THR A 511 -4.50 32.95 3.20
CA THR A 511 -3.23 32.32 2.85
C THR A 511 -2.08 33.28 3.02
N SER A 512 -1.00 32.80 3.60
CA SER A 512 0.20 33.62 3.72
C SER A 512 0.81 33.91 2.36
N THR A 513 1.68 34.92 2.30
CA THR A 513 2.70 34.95 1.24
C THR A 513 3.57 33.68 1.31
N ALA A 514 4.08 33.22 0.17
CA ALA A 514 4.93 32.03 0.12
C ALA A 514 6.21 32.22 0.95
N SER A 515 6.68 31.13 1.57
CA SER A 515 8.02 31.07 2.13
C SER A 515 9.09 31.33 1.05
N SER A 516 10.34 31.55 1.47
CA SER A 516 11.47 31.43 0.54
C SER A 516 11.46 30.05 -0.12
N SER A 517 11.63 29.98 -1.44
CA SER A 517 11.79 28.71 -2.13
C SER A 517 13.16 28.10 -1.86
N ILE A 518 13.20 26.78 -1.71
CA ILE A 518 14.43 25.99 -1.69
C ILE A 518 14.46 25.07 -2.90
N ASN A 519 15.65 24.81 -3.43
CA ASN A 519 15.85 23.76 -4.41
C ASN A 519 16.46 22.55 -3.71
N VAL A 520 15.85 21.39 -3.89
CA VAL A 520 16.32 20.11 -3.36
C VAL A 520 16.61 19.21 -4.55
N THR A 521 17.88 18.89 -4.75
CA THR A 521 18.29 17.87 -5.72
C THR A 521 18.27 16.52 -5.02
N THR A 522 17.40 15.62 -5.48
CA THR A 522 17.45 14.23 -5.03
C THR A 522 18.80 13.62 -5.37
N LEU A 523 19.20 12.64 -4.56
CA LEU A 523 20.49 11.98 -4.76
C LEU A 523 20.53 11.30 -6.14
N ASP A 524 21.70 11.31 -6.77
CA ASP A 524 21.95 10.66 -8.04
C ASP A 524 21.78 9.14 -7.89
N PRO A 525 21.11 8.44 -8.84
CA PRO A 525 21.13 6.99 -8.85
C PRO A 525 22.49 6.38 -9.26
N ALA A 526 23.49 7.18 -9.64
CA ALA A 526 24.89 6.74 -9.78
C ALA A 526 25.78 7.40 -8.69
N SER A 527 26.58 6.74 -7.87
CA SER A 527 27.09 5.38 -7.82
C SER A 527 27.40 5.07 -6.35
N GLU A 528 26.76 4.06 -5.74
CA GLU A 528 27.21 3.53 -4.44
C GLU A 528 28.63 2.93 -4.52
N CYS A 529 29.10 2.71 -5.75
CA CYS A 529 30.44 2.27 -6.12
C CYS A 529 31.37 3.48 -6.28
N THR A 530 32.10 3.86 -5.23
CA THR A 530 33.19 4.85 -5.39
C THR A 530 34.30 4.33 -6.32
N SER A 531 34.36 3.01 -6.52
CA SER A 531 35.15 2.31 -7.54
C SER A 531 34.44 1.02 -7.98
N THR A 532 34.64 0.65 -9.25
CA THR A 532 34.07 -0.57 -9.85
C THR A 532 35.18 -1.42 -10.45
N VAL A 533 35.23 -2.69 -10.04
CA VAL A 533 36.11 -3.73 -10.55
C VAL A 533 35.40 -4.47 -11.68
N SER A 534 36.02 -4.49 -12.84
CA SER A 534 35.53 -5.22 -14.03
C SER A 534 36.57 -6.21 -14.59
N SER A 535 37.72 -6.35 -13.92
CA SER A 535 38.75 -7.33 -14.24
C SER A 535 38.73 -8.44 -13.19
N PHE A 536 38.60 -9.69 -13.65
CA PHE A 536 38.54 -10.87 -12.80
C PHE A 536 39.61 -11.91 -13.22
N PRO A 537 40.13 -12.73 -12.29
CA PRO A 537 39.81 -12.76 -10.86
C PRO A 537 40.29 -11.48 -10.15
N TYR A 538 39.50 -11.02 -9.19
CA TYR A 538 39.91 -9.98 -8.25
C TYR A 538 40.39 -10.65 -6.97
N SER A 539 41.57 -10.28 -6.48
CA SER A 539 42.12 -10.81 -5.22
C SER A 539 42.47 -9.69 -4.25
N GLU A 540 42.24 -9.92 -2.97
CA GLU A 540 42.61 -9.06 -1.86
C GLU A 540 43.06 -9.92 -0.67
N SER A 541 44.37 -9.98 -0.44
CA SER A 541 44.99 -10.59 0.75
C SER A 541 45.51 -9.54 1.75
N PHE A 542 45.09 -8.28 1.60
CA PHE A 542 45.41 -7.20 2.52
C PHE A 542 46.91 -6.90 2.72
N GLU A 543 47.81 -7.43 1.88
CA GLU A 543 49.26 -7.19 1.98
C GLU A 543 49.66 -5.73 1.78
N SER A 544 48.80 -4.92 1.15
CA SER A 544 49.01 -3.50 0.87
C SER A 544 47.98 -2.58 1.52
N GLY A 545 47.46 -2.96 2.70
CA GLY A 545 46.42 -2.21 3.41
C GLY A 545 45.02 -2.76 3.13
N LEU A 546 44.02 -1.89 2.98
CA LEU A 546 42.64 -2.30 2.66
C LEU A 546 42.38 -2.44 1.14
N GLY A 547 43.36 -2.10 0.30
CA GLY A 547 43.19 -2.02 -1.15
C GLY A 547 42.01 -1.13 -1.54
N LEU A 548 41.01 -1.70 -2.24
CA LEU A 548 39.78 -0.99 -2.63
C LEU A 548 38.66 -1.08 -1.58
N TRP A 549 38.85 -1.84 -0.50
CA TRP A 549 37.86 -2.00 0.55
C TRP A 549 37.83 -0.78 1.48
N THR A 550 36.65 -0.53 2.06
CA THR A 550 36.39 0.64 2.90
C THR A 550 35.73 0.22 4.20
N GLN A 551 36.11 0.87 5.30
CA GLN A 551 35.45 0.69 6.59
C GLN A 551 34.09 1.37 6.59
N ASP A 552 33.10 0.72 7.18
CA ASP A 552 31.85 1.37 7.51
C ASP A 552 32.06 2.47 8.56
N THR A 553 31.14 3.44 8.62
CA THR A 553 31.23 4.59 9.54
C THR A 553 30.11 4.64 10.58
N GLY A 554 29.12 3.74 10.44
CA GLY A 554 27.94 3.65 11.32
C GLY A 554 27.94 2.45 12.26
N ASP A 555 29.03 1.69 12.28
CA ASP A 555 29.25 0.53 13.14
C ASP A 555 29.94 0.93 14.46
N ASN A 556 30.30 -0.05 15.29
CA ASN A 556 30.90 0.22 16.61
C ASN A 556 32.42 0.12 16.61
N LEU A 557 32.98 -0.71 15.73
CA LEU A 557 34.40 -1.05 15.63
C LEU A 557 34.81 -1.05 14.16
N ASN A 558 36.10 -0.86 13.90
CA ASN A 558 36.69 -1.05 12.58
C ASN A 558 37.43 -2.38 12.49
N TRP A 559 37.53 -2.94 11.29
CA TRP A 559 38.45 -4.02 11.01
C TRP A 559 39.90 -3.52 11.14
N THR A 560 40.73 -4.20 11.90
CA THR A 560 42.13 -3.84 12.13
C THR A 560 43.01 -4.80 11.35
N ARG A 561 44.10 -4.29 10.78
CA ARG A 561 45.06 -5.09 10.04
C ARG A 561 46.19 -5.54 10.96
N ASP A 562 46.52 -6.83 10.96
CA ASP A 562 47.58 -7.40 11.82
C ASP A 562 48.41 -8.45 11.09
N ALA A 563 49.56 -8.80 11.66
CA ALA A 563 50.47 -9.84 11.20
C ALA A 563 51.07 -10.69 12.33
N SER A 564 50.84 -10.36 13.61
CA SER A 564 51.58 -10.93 14.75
C SER A 564 50.71 -11.57 15.83
N GLY A 565 49.55 -12.07 15.43
CA GLY A 565 48.53 -12.63 16.32
C GLY A 565 47.73 -11.54 17.06
N THR A 566 46.47 -11.82 17.36
CA THR A 566 45.63 -10.81 18.01
C THR A 566 46.14 -10.51 19.43
N PRO A 567 46.01 -9.25 19.93
CA PRO A 567 46.45 -8.84 21.26
C PRO A 567 45.89 -9.63 22.46
N SER A 568 44.82 -10.39 22.23
CA SER A 568 43.98 -11.09 23.18
C SER A 568 44.37 -12.57 23.31
N SER A 569 44.54 -13.05 24.55
CA SER A 569 44.93 -14.46 24.77
C SER A 569 43.77 -15.42 24.52
N GLY A 570 43.99 -16.47 23.73
CA GLY A 570 43.02 -17.55 23.52
C GLY A 570 41.93 -17.24 22.49
N THR A 571 42.21 -16.35 21.56
CA THR A 571 41.37 -16.02 20.40
C THR A 571 42.28 -15.57 19.24
N GLY A 572 41.71 -15.40 18.05
CA GLY A 572 42.44 -15.00 16.84
C GLY A 572 43.49 -16.01 16.33
N PRO A 573 43.97 -15.84 15.10
CA PRO A 573 44.99 -16.68 14.49
C PRO A 573 46.40 -16.26 14.93
N SER A 574 47.38 -17.16 14.86
CA SER A 574 48.79 -16.84 15.13
C SER A 574 49.54 -16.20 13.95
N ALA A 575 49.00 -16.34 12.74
CA ALA A 575 49.54 -15.81 11.49
C ALA A 575 48.40 -15.70 10.44
N ALA A 576 48.62 -14.93 9.37
CA ALA A 576 47.73 -14.82 8.21
C ALA A 576 47.52 -16.17 7.49
N SER A 577 46.42 -16.33 6.75
CA SER A 577 46.19 -17.53 5.93
C SER A 577 46.93 -17.45 4.59
N ASP A 578 47.01 -16.25 4.02
CA ASP A 578 47.84 -15.92 2.87
C ASP A 578 48.81 -14.78 3.22
N GLY A 579 50.00 -14.79 2.61
CA GLY A 579 50.97 -13.72 2.84
C GLY A 579 51.39 -13.53 4.31
N THR A 580 51.29 -12.30 4.80
CA THR A 580 51.77 -11.85 6.12
C THR A 580 50.66 -11.20 6.95
N TYR A 581 49.69 -10.54 6.32
CA TYR A 581 48.71 -9.71 6.99
C TYR A 581 47.28 -10.20 6.77
N TYR A 582 46.44 -10.03 7.80
CA TYR A 582 45.01 -10.33 7.75
C TYR A 582 44.21 -9.18 8.37
N MET A 583 42.88 -9.23 8.23
CA MET A 583 41.97 -8.30 8.88
C MET A 583 41.25 -8.97 10.06
N TYR A 584 41.13 -8.29 11.18
CA TYR A 584 40.41 -8.79 12.36
C TYR A 584 39.57 -7.73 13.07
N ILE A 585 38.61 -8.19 13.87
CA ILE A 585 37.86 -7.35 14.80
C ILE A 585 38.43 -7.53 16.21
N GLU A 586 38.95 -6.44 16.77
CA GLU A 586 39.56 -6.43 18.11
C GLU A 586 38.49 -6.41 19.21
N SER A 587 38.23 -7.57 19.81
CA SER A 587 37.21 -7.70 20.85
C SER A 587 37.72 -7.46 22.27
N SER A 588 39.02 -7.29 22.51
CA SER A 588 39.60 -7.14 23.85
C SER A 588 39.88 -5.71 24.32
N THR A 589 39.57 -4.70 23.50
CA THR A 589 39.72 -3.29 23.89
C THR A 589 38.90 -3.01 25.15
N SER A 590 39.56 -2.51 26.22
CA SER A 590 39.04 -2.34 27.59
C SER A 590 37.64 -1.69 27.65
N GLY A 591 36.60 -2.52 27.62
CA GLY A 591 35.20 -2.12 27.77
C GLY A 591 34.51 -1.59 26.50
N THR A 592 35.17 -1.60 25.34
CA THR A 592 34.61 -1.07 24.09
C THR A 592 34.55 -2.09 22.95
N GLY A 593 35.29 -3.21 23.02
CA GLY A 593 35.30 -4.27 21.98
C GLY A 593 34.11 -5.25 22.04
N PHE A 594 33.36 -5.26 23.14
CA PHE A 594 32.25 -6.19 23.42
C PHE A 594 31.28 -5.54 24.44
N PRO A 595 30.07 -6.06 24.65
CA PRO A 595 29.41 -7.13 23.88
C PRO A 595 28.72 -6.62 22.61
N SER A 596 28.49 -7.53 21.65
CA SER A 596 27.65 -7.30 20.46
C SER A 596 28.04 -6.08 19.65
N LYS A 597 29.35 -5.82 19.53
CA LYS A 597 29.85 -4.70 18.75
C LYS A 597 29.97 -5.10 17.30
N THR A 598 29.50 -4.24 16.41
CA THR A 598 29.52 -4.49 14.98
C THR A 598 30.73 -3.84 14.31
N ALA A 599 31.24 -4.47 13.24
CA ALA A 599 32.23 -3.92 12.33
C ALA A 599 31.93 -4.34 10.89
N GLY A 600 31.93 -3.41 9.94
CA GLY A 600 31.69 -3.63 8.53
C GLY A 600 32.89 -3.25 7.66
N LEU A 601 33.31 -4.16 6.78
CA LEU A 601 34.28 -3.90 5.73
C LEU A 601 33.60 -4.10 4.37
N THR A 602 33.45 -3.01 3.62
CA THR A 602 32.68 -2.95 2.37
C THR A 602 33.59 -2.95 1.16
N SER A 603 33.30 -3.81 0.17
CA SER A 603 34.07 -3.96 -1.06
C SER A 603 33.83 -2.82 -2.05
N PRO A 604 34.68 -2.66 -3.09
CA PRO A 604 34.26 -1.97 -4.31
C PRO A 604 33.07 -2.69 -4.95
N CYS A 605 32.45 -2.09 -5.95
CA CYS A 605 31.49 -2.85 -6.76
C CYS A 605 32.21 -3.80 -7.71
N PHE A 606 31.63 -4.97 -7.91
CA PHE A 606 32.03 -5.90 -8.94
C PHE A 606 31.00 -5.83 -10.08
N ALA A 607 31.47 -5.43 -11.26
CA ALA A 607 30.66 -5.45 -12.48
C ALA A 607 30.65 -6.88 -13.05
N ILE A 608 29.63 -7.65 -12.70
CA ILE A 608 29.52 -9.05 -13.08
C ILE A 608 28.88 -9.13 -14.47
N PRO A 609 29.57 -9.70 -15.48
CA PRO A 609 28.98 -9.89 -16.80
C PRO A 609 27.72 -10.77 -16.78
N THR A 610 26.92 -10.71 -17.85
CA THR A 610 25.91 -11.74 -18.12
C THR A 610 26.60 -13.06 -18.49
N ASP A 611 25.91 -14.19 -18.28
CA ASP A 611 26.34 -15.54 -18.72
C ASP A 611 27.64 -16.07 -18.09
N VAL A 612 27.85 -15.77 -16.81
CA VAL A 612 28.96 -16.28 -15.99
C VAL A 612 28.42 -16.94 -14.70
N ASN A 613 29.22 -17.75 -14.01
CA ASN A 613 28.88 -18.35 -12.71
C ASN A 613 29.78 -17.78 -11.60
N PRO A 614 29.53 -16.53 -11.19
CA PRO A 614 30.44 -15.79 -10.32
C PRO A 614 30.42 -16.33 -8.90
N SER A 615 31.56 -16.29 -8.23
CA SER A 615 31.68 -16.66 -6.82
C SER A 615 32.68 -15.76 -6.09
N VAL A 616 32.49 -15.66 -4.77
CA VAL A 616 33.47 -15.07 -3.85
C VAL A 616 33.97 -16.12 -2.89
N SER A 617 35.30 -16.26 -2.80
CA SER A 617 35.97 -17.07 -1.80
C SER A 617 36.74 -16.19 -0.82
N PHE A 618 36.91 -16.68 0.41
CA PHE A 618 37.70 -16.02 1.45
C PHE A 618 38.05 -17.01 2.56
N ASP A 619 39.14 -16.73 3.28
CA ASP A 619 39.52 -17.42 4.49
C ASP A 619 39.01 -16.67 5.73
N TYR A 620 38.63 -17.41 6.77
CA TYR A 620 38.17 -16.87 8.04
C TYR A 620 38.69 -17.68 9.23
N HIS A 621 38.88 -17.01 10.37
CA HIS A 621 39.20 -17.65 11.65
C HIS A 621 38.32 -17.08 12.77
N MET A 622 37.75 -17.97 13.57
CA MET A 622 36.80 -17.64 14.64
C MET A 622 37.03 -18.58 15.83
N TYR A 623 38.04 -18.27 16.65
CA TYR A 623 38.40 -19.05 17.84
C TYR A 623 38.15 -18.30 19.14
N GLY A 624 37.40 -18.88 20.07
CA GLY A 624 37.23 -18.30 21.41
C GLY A 624 35.91 -18.69 22.09
N THR A 625 35.87 -18.58 23.42
CA THR A 625 34.77 -19.15 24.23
C THR A 625 33.47 -18.33 24.18
N ALA A 626 33.55 -17.06 23.82
CA ALA A 626 32.40 -16.18 23.69
C ALA A 626 32.31 -15.62 22.26
N MET A 627 32.59 -16.46 21.26
CA MET A 627 32.63 -16.05 19.87
C MET A 627 31.29 -15.47 19.38
N GLY A 628 31.39 -14.45 18.52
CA GLY A 628 30.24 -13.80 17.91
C GLY A 628 29.88 -14.41 16.54
N THR A 629 29.51 -13.54 15.60
CA THR A 629 28.99 -13.91 14.28
C THR A 629 29.75 -13.17 13.18
N LEU A 630 30.17 -13.89 12.14
CA LEU A 630 30.67 -13.34 10.88
C LEU A 630 29.61 -13.56 9.80
N GLU A 631 29.30 -12.51 9.05
CA GLU A 631 28.42 -12.56 7.88
C GLU A 631 29.16 -12.03 6.66
N LEU A 632 28.91 -12.66 5.51
CA LEU A 632 29.12 -12.04 4.21
C LEU A 632 27.75 -11.60 3.70
N ARG A 633 27.65 -10.30 3.41
CA ARG A 633 26.45 -9.68 2.85
C ARG A 633 26.71 -9.21 1.42
N ALA A 634 25.68 -9.20 0.59
CA ALA A 634 25.73 -8.65 -0.75
C ALA A 634 24.60 -7.65 -0.98
N LYS A 635 24.85 -6.67 -1.84
CA LYS A 635 23.88 -5.64 -2.23
C LYS A 635 24.02 -5.37 -3.74
N PRO A 636 23.00 -5.64 -4.56
CA PRO A 636 23.00 -5.19 -5.95
C PRO A 636 22.91 -3.66 -5.99
N GLU A 637 23.43 -3.03 -7.04
CA GLU A 637 23.34 -1.58 -7.21
C GLU A 637 21.89 -1.09 -7.13
N GLY A 638 21.63 -0.11 -6.25
CA GLY A 638 20.27 0.39 -5.97
C GLY A 638 19.40 -0.52 -5.08
N GLY A 639 19.95 -1.66 -4.62
CA GLY A 639 19.26 -2.61 -3.76
C GLY A 639 19.55 -2.45 -2.26
N SER A 640 19.11 -3.43 -1.47
CA SER A 640 19.39 -3.52 -0.03
C SER A 640 20.38 -4.64 0.29
N TRP A 641 21.12 -4.52 1.41
CA TRP A 641 22.02 -5.57 1.89
C TRP A 641 21.23 -6.82 2.29
N SER A 642 21.63 -7.98 1.77
CA SER A 642 21.18 -9.30 2.20
C SER A 642 22.35 -10.15 2.69
N THR A 643 22.14 -10.97 3.72
CA THR A 643 23.15 -11.94 4.17
C THR A 643 23.14 -13.13 3.22
N ILE A 644 24.28 -13.38 2.57
CA ILE A 644 24.47 -14.49 1.62
C ILE A 644 25.28 -15.64 2.20
N TRP A 645 25.99 -15.41 3.31
CA TRP A 645 26.66 -16.45 4.10
C TRP A 645 26.85 -16.00 5.55
N SER A 646 26.83 -16.92 6.50
CA SER A 646 27.09 -16.63 7.91
C SER A 646 27.68 -17.81 8.68
N LYS A 647 28.54 -17.51 9.65
CA LYS A 647 29.01 -18.42 10.69
C LYS A 647 28.95 -17.75 12.06
N SER A 648 28.60 -18.52 13.08
CA SER A 648 28.48 -18.04 14.46
C SER A 648 29.09 -19.04 15.43
N GLY A 649 29.58 -18.53 16.56
CA GLY A 649 30.18 -19.34 17.61
C GLY A 649 31.59 -19.81 17.26
N ASN A 650 32.22 -20.52 18.20
CA ASN A 650 33.59 -21.00 18.08
C ASN A 650 33.71 -22.02 16.94
N GLN A 651 34.55 -21.75 15.95
CA GLN A 651 34.82 -22.66 14.83
C GLN A 651 36.08 -23.51 15.08
N GLY A 652 36.90 -23.17 16.08
CA GLY A 652 38.17 -23.85 16.35
C GLY A 652 39.37 -22.97 16.01
N ASN A 653 40.56 -23.39 16.45
CA ASN A 653 41.80 -22.65 16.23
C ASN A 653 42.47 -23.06 14.92
N SER A 654 41.80 -22.83 13.80
CA SER A 654 42.30 -23.08 12.45
C SER A 654 41.69 -22.06 11.49
N TRP A 655 42.39 -21.77 10.40
CA TRP A 655 41.79 -21.05 9.29
C TRP A 655 40.85 -21.98 8.53
N TYR A 656 39.73 -21.44 8.07
CA TYR A 656 38.73 -22.12 7.26
C TYR A 656 38.45 -21.30 6.02
N SER A 657 38.16 -21.95 4.89
CA SER A 657 37.77 -21.25 3.66
C SER A 657 36.26 -21.35 3.45
N ALA A 658 35.67 -20.31 2.86
CA ALA A 658 34.32 -20.28 2.36
C ALA A 658 34.31 -19.92 0.87
N SER A 659 33.36 -20.46 0.12
CA SER A 659 33.06 -20.07 -1.26
C SER A 659 31.55 -19.89 -1.39
N VAL A 660 31.12 -18.74 -1.91
CA VAL A 660 29.71 -18.31 -1.96
C VAL A 660 29.38 -17.88 -3.38
N SER A 661 28.31 -18.43 -3.95
CA SER A 661 27.84 -18.05 -5.27
C SER A 661 27.30 -16.62 -5.29
N LEU A 662 27.61 -15.89 -6.36
CA LEU A 662 27.07 -14.57 -6.67
C LEU A 662 26.17 -14.60 -7.92
N ALA A 663 25.72 -15.78 -8.35
CA ALA A 663 25.00 -15.95 -9.62
C ALA A 663 23.72 -15.09 -9.72
N SER A 664 23.04 -14.83 -8.59
CA SER A 664 21.89 -13.92 -8.53
C SER A 664 22.20 -12.46 -8.89
N TYR A 665 23.49 -12.10 -8.97
CA TYR A 665 23.98 -10.75 -9.26
C TYR A 665 24.64 -10.64 -10.65
N ALA A 666 24.57 -11.70 -11.47
CA ALA A 666 25.08 -11.68 -12.84
C ALA A 666 24.31 -10.66 -13.70
N GLY A 667 25.02 -9.99 -14.61
CA GLY A 667 24.47 -8.94 -15.46
C GLY A 667 24.32 -7.57 -14.79
N GLY A 668 24.85 -7.39 -13.58
CA GLY A 668 24.78 -6.13 -12.83
C GLY A 668 26.02 -5.84 -11.98
N ASN A 669 25.95 -4.75 -11.22
CA ASN A 669 26.96 -4.38 -10.23
C ASN A 669 26.54 -4.87 -8.84
N VAL A 670 27.48 -5.45 -8.08
CA VAL A 670 27.24 -5.91 -6.70
C VAL A 670 28.34 -5.45 -5.76
N GLN A 671 27.97 -4.99 -4.56
CA GLN A 671 28.90 -4.80 -3.43
C GLN A 671 28.80 -5.97 -2.46
N LEU A 672 29.93 -6.30 -1.85
CA LEU A 672 30.06 -7.28 -0.78
C LEU A 672 30.43 -6.58 0.52
N LYS A 673 30.07 -7.19 1.65
CA LYS A 673 30.43 -6.69 2.97
C LYS A 673 30.73 -7.84 3.92
N PHE A 674 31.91 -7.82 4.52
CA PHE A 674 32.19 -8.61 5.71
C PHE A 674 31.67 -7.86 6.93
N PHE A 675 30.65 -8.42 7.57
CA PHE A 675 29.99 -7.83 8.73
C PHE A 675 30.17 -8.76 9.93
N GLY A 676 30.99 -8.32 10.90
CA GLY A 676 31.21 -9.08 12.12
C GLY A 676 30.48 -8.46 13.32
N THR A 677 29.99 -9.32 14.21
CA THR A 677 29.42 -8.93 15.51
C THR A 677 30.19 -9.66 16.60
N THR A 678 30.83 -8.94 17.51
CA THR A 678 31.56 -9.54 18.64
C THR A 678 30.62 -10.19 19.64
N GLY A 679 31.08 -11.21 20.37
CA GLY A 679 30.23 -11.92 21.32
C GLY A 679 30.20 -11.27 22.70
N THR A 680 30.09 -12.07 23.75
CA THR A 680 29.76 -11.55 25.11
C THR A 680 30.97 -11.11 25.94
N ASN A 681 32.19 -11.51 25.55
CA ASN A 681 33.42 -11.10 26.21
C ASN A 681 34.58 -10.99 25.20
N TYR A 682 35.78 -10.66 25.68
CA TYR A 682 36.98 -10.41 24.88
C TYR A 682 37.53 -11.61 24.07
N THR A 683 36.96 -12.82 24.22
CA THR A 683 37.42 -14.01 23.48
C THR A 683 36.61 -14.21 22.20
N SER A 684 36.44 -13.14 21.41
CA SER A 684 35.57 -13.14 20.24
C SER A 684 36.18 -12.41 19.04
N ASP A 685 37.48 -12.57 18.81
CA ASP A 685 38.13 -12.00 17.64
C ASP A 685 37.73 -12.78 16.39
N ILE A 686 37.29 -12.05 15.37
CA ILE A 686 36.85 -12.58 14.08
C ILE A 686 37.83 -12.07 13.06
N THR A 687 38.38 -12.97 12.23
CA THR A 687 39.36 -12.58 11.21
C THR A 687 38.98 -13.09 9.84
N ILE A 688 39.41 -12.35 8.81
CA ILE A 688 39.27 -12.70 7.40
C ILE A 688 40.59 -12.44 6.67
N ASP A 689 40.80 -13.18 5.60
CA ASP A 689 41.96 -13.07 4.73
C ASP A 689 41.67 -13.68 3.34
N ASN A 690 42.58 -13.50 2.38
CA ASN A 690 42.60 -14.19 1.09
C ASN A 690 41.26 -14.13 0.31
N VAL A 691 40.72 -12.93 0.12
CA VAL A 691 39.43 -12.73 -0.55
C VAL A 691 39.63 -12.76 -2.06
N GLU A 692 38.86 -13.58 -2.78
CA GLU A 692 38.89 -13.65 -4.24
C GLU A 692 37.47 -13.63 -4.83
N VAL A 693 37.27 -12.85 -5.90
CA VAL A 693 36.04 -12.88 -6.71
C VAL A 693 36.39 -13.39 -8.10
N THR A 694 35.70 -14.45 -8.53
CA THR A 694 35.90 -15.09 -9.85
C THR A 694 34.58 -15.12 -10.61
N LEU A 695 34.63 -15.20 -11.94
CA LEU A 695 33.42 -15.22 -12.78
C LEU A 695 32.92 -16.63 -13.11
N GLY A 696 33.77 -17.66 -13.13
CA GLY A 696 33.40 -18.98 -13.67
C GLY A 696 32.90 -18.92 -15.13
N SER A 697 32.70 -20.07 -15.79
CA SER A 697 31.94 -20.11 -17.05
C SER A 697 30.55 -20.71 -16.82
N THR A 698 29.60 -20.42 -17.71
CA THR A 698 28.25 -21.01 -17.73
C THR A 698 28.22 -22.45 -18.24
N GLY A 699 29.38 -23.08 -18.45
CA GLY A 699 29.45 -24.52 -18.69
C GLY A 699 29.01 -25.27 -17.44
N GLY A 700 27.94 -26.05 -17.54
CA GLY A 700 27.42 -26.85 -16.42
C GLY A 700 28.55 -27.58 -15.71
N CYS A 701 28.78 -27.25 -14.44
CA CYS A 701 29.76 -27.93 -13.61
C CYS A 701 29.10 -29.16 -12.97
N THR A 702 29.92 -30.19 -12.77
CA THR A 702 29.54 -31.40 -12.06
C THR A 702 30.05 -31.27 -10.63
N ASP A 703 29.20 -31.56 -9.64
CA ASP A 703 29.60 -31.60 -8.25
C ASP A 703 30.60 -32.76 -8.03
N VAL A 704 31.83 -32.40 -7.74
CA VAL A 704 32.90 -33.33 -7.40
C VAL A 704 33.00 -33.43 -5.87
N VAL A 705 32.58 -34.56 -5.33
CA VAL A 705 32.69 -34.85 -3.90
C VAL A 705 34.03 -35.50 -3.62
N LEU A 706 34.86 -34.85 -2.80
CA LEU A 706 36.10 -35.38 -2.23
C LEU A 706 35.82 -35.90 -0.83
N THR A 707 36.02 -37.20 -0.62
CA THR A 707 36.04 -37.77 0.74
C THR A 707 37.48 -38.16 1.09
N ILE A 708 38.06 -37.52 2.11
CA ILE A 708 39.44 -37.76 2.53
C ILE A 708 39.41 -38.27 3.96
N LYS A 709 40.02 -39.44 4.18
CA LYS A 709 40.27 -39.95 5.52
C LYS A 709 41.66 -39.51 5.97
N LEU A 710 41.69 -38.75 7.05
CA LEU A 710 42.90 -38.23 7.66
C LEU A 710 43.57 -39.34 8.47
N ASP A 711 44.89 -39.26 8.62
CA ASP A 711 45.66 -40.13 9.51
C ASP A 711 45.70 -39.53 10.93
N ASN A 712 46.74 -39.86 11.70
CA ASN A 712 46.86 -39.38 13.08
C ASN A 712 47.46 -37.96 13.18
N TYR A 713 47.77 -37.30 12.05
CA TYR A 713 48.22 -35.92 12.05
C TYR A 713 47.45 -35.07 11.01
N PRO A 714 46.13 -34.89 11.18
CA PRO A 714 45.31 -34.02 10.32
C PRO A 714 45.92 -32.66 9.97
N GLU A 715 46.72 -32.08 10.86
CA GLU A 715 47.45 -30.81 10.70
C GLU A 715 48.48 -30.79 9.58
N GLU A 716 48.85 -31.94 9.02
CA GLU A 716 49.84 -32.04 7.96
C GLU A 716 49.24 -32.22 6.57
N THR A 717 47.95 -32.57 6.50
CA THR A 717 47.27 -32.92 5.26
C THR A 717 46.68 -31.68 4.59
N SER A 718 47.14 -31.35 3.39
CA SER A 718 46.54 -30.33 2.53
C SER A 718 46.31 -30.86 1.11
N TRP A 719 45.47 -30.22 0.32
CA TRP A 719 45.22 -30.61 -1.06
C TRP A 719 44.89 -29.43 -1.95
N THR A 720 45.09 -29.63 -3.25
CA THR A 720 44.75 -28.68 -4.33
C THR A 720 44.18 -29.44 -5.53
N ILE A 721 43.24 -28.83 -6.22
CA ILE A 721 42.76 -29.22 -7.55
C ILE A 721 43.22 -28.13 -8.51
N LYS A 722 43.93 -28.52 -9.56
CA LYS A 722 44.36 -27.61 -10.63
C LYS A 722 43.72 -27.97 -11.95
N ASP A 723 43.33 -26.98 -12.73
CA ASP A 723 42.87 -27.19 -14.11
C ASP A 723 44.03 -27.58 -15.06
N ASN A 724 43.70 -27.84 -16.32
CA ASN A 724 44.68 -28.17 -17.35
C ASN A 724 45.62 -27.00 -17.72
N GLY A 725 45.28 -25.77 -17.32
CA GLY A 725 46.14 -24.59 -17.42
C GLY A 725 47.13 -24.46 -16.26
N GLY A 726 46.98 -25.29 -15.21
CA GLY A 726 47.80 -25.26 -14.00
C GLY A 726 47.31 -24.29 -12.93
N ALA A 727 46.15 -23.65 -13.11
CA ALA A 727 45.53 -22.78 -12.12
C ALA A 727 44.84 -23.59 -11.04
N THR A 728 44.96 -23.20 -9.77
CA THR A 728 44.25 -23.84 -8.66
C THR A 728 42.78 -23.43 -8.71
N VAL A 729 41.88 -24.40 -8.80
CA VAL A 729 40.42 -24.20 -8.86
C VAL A 729 39.69 -24.65 -7.60
N ALA A 730 40.34 -25.44 -6.74
CA ALA A 730 39.90 -25.73 -5.38
C ALA A 730 41.10 -26.15 -4.52
N SER A 731 41.02 -25.95 -3.20
CA SER A 731 42.03 -26.43 -2.26
C SER A 731 41.44 -26.62 -0.87
N GLY A 732 42.15 -27.33 0.01
CA GLY A 732 41.72 -27.50 1.39
C GLY A 732 42.80 -28.07 2.30
N GLY A 733 42.59 -27.92 3.60
CA GLY A 733 43.58 -28.23 4.63
C GLY A 733 44.46 -27.02 4.97
N THR A 734 45.31 -27.11 5.99
CA THR A 734 45.50 -28.28 6.84
C THR A 734 44.35 -28.49 7.84
N TYR A 735 44.19 -29.72 8.35
CA TYR A 735 43.00 -30.14 9.10
C TYR A 735 43.26 -30.34 10.60
N GLY A 736 44.19 -29.59 11.21
CA GLY A 736 44.65 -29.81 12.59
C GLY A 736 43.59 -29.70 13.71
N SER A 737 42.36 -29.31 13.38
CA SER A 737 41.21 -29.32 14.29
C SER A 737 40.36 -30.58 14.20
N GLN A 738 40.58 -31.42 13.19
CA GLN A 738 39.87 -32.68 13.00
C GLN A 738 40.48 -33.77 13.89
N PRO A 739 39.68 -34.70 14.45
CA PRO A 739 40.23 -35.82 15.22
C PRO A 739 41.12 -36.72 14.36
N ASP A 740 42.16 -37.29 14.96
CA ASP A 740 42.98 -38.36 14.39
C ASP A 740 42.09 -39.44 13.76
N GLY A 741 42.36 -39.79 12.49
CA GLY A 741 41.65 -40.85 11.78
C GLY A 741 40.27 -40.47 11.22
N SER A 742 39.83 -39.22 11.37
CA SER A 742 38.52 -38.75 10.93
C SER A 742 38.40 -38.61 9.41
N THR A 743 37.18 -38.45 8.92
CA THR A 743 36.88 -38.29 7.50
C THR A 743 36.30 -36.92 7.24
N ILE A 744 36.84 -36.23 6.24
CA ILE A 744 36.31 -34.98 5.70
C ILE A 744 35.62 -35.25 4.37
N THR A 745 34.53 -34.53 4.12
CA THR A 745 33.82 -34.54 2.85
C THR A 745 33.73 -33.10 2.35
N VAL A 746 34.22 -32.85 1.14
CA VAL A 746 34.24 -31.54 0.49
C VAL A 746 33.60 -31.67 -0.88
N THR A 747 32.59 -30.86 -1.18
CA THR A 747 31.97 -30.81 -2.50
C THR A 747 32.49 -29.59 -3.25
N ASN A 748 33.00 -29.78 -4.46
CA ASN A 748 33.47 -28.71 -5.34
C ASN A 748 32.78 -28.84 -6.69
N CYS A 749 32.14 -27.79 -7.19
CA CYS A 749 31.57 -27.81 -8.55
C CYS A 749 32.70 -27.56 -9.55
N LEU A 750 33.03 -28.56 -10.39
CA LEU A 750 34.08 -28.45 -11.41
C LEU A 750 33.46 -28.56 -12.81
N GLU A 751 33.92 -27.71 -13.74
CA GLU A 751 33.52 -27.78 -15.15
C GLU A 751 33.94 -29.11 -15.79
N ASP A 752 33.35 -29.48 -16.95
CA ASP A 752 33.81 -30.66 -17.68
C ASP A 752 35.25 -30.45 -18.17
N GLY A 753 36.18 -31.26 -17.68
CA GLY A 753 37.59 -31.02 -17.91
C GLY A 753 38.52 -32.01 -17.23
N CYS A 754 39.81 -31.91 -17.58
CA CYS A 754 40.87 -32.67 -16.94
C CYS A 754 41.48 -31.83 -15.81
N TYR A 755 41.53 -32.42 -14.61
CA TYR A 755 42.09 -31.79 -13.42
C TYR A 755 43.24 -32.60 -12.83
N THR A 756 44.14 -31.90 -12.15
CA THR A 756 45.18 -32.50 -11.31
C THR A 756 44.80 -32.30 -9.85
N PHE A 757 44.42 -33.38 -9.17
CA PHE A 757 44.31 -33.40 -7.72
C PHE A 757 45.66 -33.73 -7.10
N THR A 758 46.15 -32.86 -6.22
CA THR A 758 47.39 -33.05 -5.45
C THR A 758 47.05 -33.03 -3.98
N ILE A 759 47.38 -34.09 -3.25
CA ILE A 759 47.35 -34.12 -1.78
C ILE A 759 48.78 -34.11 -1.27
N ASN A 760 49.04 -33.29 -0.27
CA ASN A 760 50.33 -33.11 0.37
C ASN A 760 50.24 -33.61 1.81
N ASP A 761 51.21 -34.41 2.18
CA ASP A 761 51.55 -34.78 3.55
C ASP A 761 52.91 -34.13 3.85
N SER A 762 52.88 -33.21 4.82
CA SER A 762 54.04 -32.37 5.09
C SER A 762 55.09 -33.01 6.00
N TYR A 763 54.75 -34.00 6.84
CA TYR A 763 55.77 -34.72 7.63
C TYR A 763 56.31 -35.95 6.89
N GLY A 764 55.63 -36.39 5.82
CA GLY A 764 56.10 -37.43 4.92
C GLY A 764 56.17 -38.80 5.57
N ASP A 765 55.40 -39.02 6.64
CA ASP A 765 55.27 -40.30 7.31
C ASP A 765 54.17 -41.18 6.70
N GLY A 766 53.42 -40.62 5.75
CA GLY A 766 52.52 -41.28 4.83
C GLY A 766 51.07 -41.20 5.28
N ILE A 767 50.22 -40.70 4.37
CA ILE A 767 48.75 -40.52 4.47
C ILE A 767 47.96 -41.81 4.85
N ALA A 768 48.60 -42.98 5.01
CA ALA A 768 47.89 -44.26 5.14
C ALA A 768 48.53 -45.31 6.05
N ALA A 769 47.86 -45.57 7.18
CA ALA A 769 47.71 -46.93 7.70
C ALA A 769 46.39 -47.61 7.26
N ALA A 770 45.48 -46.92 6.55
CA ALA A 770 44.25 -47.52 6.01
C ALA A 770 43.65 -46.65 4.87
N MET A 771 44.19 -46.76 3.66
CA MET A 771 43.57 -46.15 2.48
C MET A 771 42.38 -47.02 2.02
N GLU A 772 41.18 -46.66 2.46
CA GLU A 772 39.94 -47.08 1.80
C GLU A 772 39.24 -45.80 1.35
N VAL A 773 39.43 -45.49 0.07
CA VAL A 773 38.66 -44.58 -0.79
C VAL A 773 38.85 -43.06 -0.58
N VAL A 774 39.67 -42.44 -1.44
CA VAL A 774 39.30 -41.14 -2.02
C VAL A 774 38.24 -41.45 -3.07
N THR A 775 36.96 -41.36 -2.70
CA THR A 775 35.88 -41.48 -3.69
C THR A 775 35.75 -40.11 -4.32
N ILE A 776 36.10 -40.01 -5.60
CA ILE A 776 35.64 -38.92 -6.46
C ILE A 776 34.33 -39.42 -7.03
N VAL A 777 33.21 -38.90 -6.54
CA VAL A 777 31.90 -39.13 -7.17
C VAL A 777 31.72 -38.00 -8.18
N LEU A 778 31.67 -38.37 -9.46
CA LEU A 778 31.24 -37.52 -10.57
C LEU A 778 29.75 -37.74 -10.82
#